data_AF-A0A284RCE7-F1
#
_entry.id   AF-A0A284RCE7-F1
#
_cell.length_a   1.000
_cell.length_b   1.000
_cell.length_c   1.000
_cell.angle_alpha   90.00
_cell.angle_beta   90.00
_cell.angle_gamma   90.00
#
_symmetry.space_group_name_H-M   'P 1'
#
loop_
_entity.id
_entity.type
_entity.pdbx_description
1 polymer ?
#
loop_
_entity_poly.entity_id
_entity_poly.type
_entity_poly.pdbx_seq_one_letter_code
_entity_poly.pdbx_strand_id
1 'polypeptide(L)'
;MSKVSAYEFYHTLVRLTDNSGMHAPPDRYQAFLRVLREWRHIRALKRFGRGHEPGGIQGTKQGELAFRCPACPQPSINLPPDWNQNLATRWLYRLFLAIDANFWLRRLNVSSDRSDPGLNLGYAYFVDETAFRNHIDMFGKVIPEEEKSTCNNHDAVKLANSRGGQGAAATGVGAVVCGRHDMKRPLSVGDLQKGERYLNMDYFVLSTLTDDTPPDLVISYDIACQWHKNLFARISKYPESLQPKQLERNILYLVPKFHLPTHILKCRDNFSFNFSAKVGRTDGEAPERGWAATNALAASTKEMGPGARRDTLDDHFGDYNWRKIITLAETLCSRLKEAVKARLEHVEEFIGYEDALQAEHSESVRHWRQIILLWESDRTQPNPFSPTLHPVTENAVHLELARQEKIASAVEIWHDVSPSELIAQGLQLEEAQVRLQCDINALGSHSTDLQRTKVQAQENRIQRKIEAWIEVQKNTVVDDEWRLRIAQANDTLAALREHLLLKSYLTAWRQRFSRGQRYGTKENTLFHRVEAKIAADVVKYQRIYKALSSMSVKLQRFEWQGILRPLKNEDVRGLDQYNELMSEGHRNLAWIWKTNLQGGDKGLQEALRMEWCKSRARAQQWQEECDLLIEELRRVQVTFACYAEQWTKRAEFSSLPGARAYAFRQAALWSELHADAEAKWLDVQTSLDLNSSKHSVATTDLDNHIINEVDSV
;
A
#
# COMPACT_ATOMS: atom_id res chain seq x y z
N MET A 1 -5.82 -2.79 29.02
CA MET A 1 -6.98 -3.02 29.93
C MET A 1 -7.71 -4.34 29.64
N SER A 2 -8.32 -4.95 30.66
CA SER A 2 -9.20 -6.12 30.50
C SER A 2 -10.45 -5.75 29.68
N LYS A 3 -10.93 -6.68 28.85
CA LYS A 3 -12.16 -6.55 28.04
C LYS A 3 -13.36 -7.25 28.69
N VAL A 4 -13.17 -7.82 29.88
CA VAL A 4 -14.22 -8.49 30.67
C VAL A 4 -15.29 -7.46 31.06
N SER A 5 -16.56 -7.86 31.00
CA SER A 5 -17.66 -6.97 31.37
C SER A 5 -17.63 -6.69 32.88
N ALA A 6 -18.14 -5.53 33.29
CA ALA A 6 -18.26 -5.20 34.71
C ALA A 6 -19.11 -6.24 35.47
N TYR A 7 -20.09 -6.84 34.79
CA TYR A 7 -20.94 -7.90 35.33
C TYR A 7 -20.12 -9.15 35.68
N GLU A 8 -19.36 -9.68 34.71
CA GLU A 8 -18.54 -10.87 34.91
C GLU A 8 -17.48 -10.65 36.00
N PHE A 9 -16.84 -9.48 36.02
CA PHE A 9 -15.87 -9.15 37.05
C PHE A 9 -16.50 -9.10 38.44
N TYR A 10 -17.63 -8.40 38.57
CA TYR A 10 -18.35 -8.29 39.84
C TYR A 10 -18.83 -9.66 40.35
N HIS A 11 -19.45 -10.47 39.48
CA HIS A 11 -19.92 -11.80 39.88
C HIS A 11 -18.78 -12.78 40.16
N THR A 12 -17.61 -12.59 39.56
CA THR A 12 -16.40 -13.31 39.96
C THR A 12 -16.01 -12.98 41.40
N LEU A 13 -16.03 -11.70 41.79
CA LEU A 13 -15.77 -11.30 43.17
C LEU A 13 -16.81 -11.87 44.15
N VAL A 14 -18.09 -11.86 43.76
CA VAL A 14 -19.17 -12.46 44.54
C VAL A 14 -18.92 -13.95 44.77
N ARG A 15 -18.59 -14.70 43.71
CA ARG A 15 -18.30 -16.14 43.79
C ARG A 15 -17.02 -16.45 44.57
N LEU A 16 -16.01 -15.59 44.50
CA LEU A 16 -14.80 -15.73 45.32
C LEU A 16 -15.08 -15.47 46.81
N THR A 17 -16.11 -14.68 47.11
CA THR A 17 -16.54 -14.38 48.49
C THR A 17 -17.42 -15.50 49.05
N ASP A 18 -18.41 -15.95 48.29
CA ASP A 18 -19.23 -17.12 48.60
C ASP A 18 -19.58 -17.86 47.30
N ASN A 19 -19.01 -19.06 47.14
CA ASN A 19 -19.26 -19.92 45.98
C ASN A 19 -20.46 -20.85 46.18
N SER A 20 -21.00 -20.94 47.40
CA SER A 20 -22.10 -21.84 47.76
C SER A 20 -23.47 -21.23 47.46
N GLY A 21 -23.56 -19.89 47.45
CA GLY A 21 -24.80 -19.14 47.35
C GLY A 21 -25.64 -19.14 48.63
N MET A 22 -25.16 -19.78 49.70
CA MET A 22 -25.86 -19.87 50.98
C MET A 22 -25.74 -18.59 51.81
N HIS A 23 -24.66 -17.83 51.60
CA HIS A 23 -24.36 -16.59 52.31
C HIS A 23 -23.94 -15.50 51.32
N ALA A 24 -24.75 -15.34 50.26
CA ALA A 24 -24.45 -14.40 49.19
C ALA A 24 -24.25 -12.98 49.75
N PRO A 25 -23.17 -12.28 49.38
CA PRO A 25 -22.93 -10.91 49.81
C PRO A 25 -24.03 -9.98 49.27
N PRO A 26 -24.31 -8.84 49.94
CA PRO A 26 -25.29 -7.87 49.46
C PRO A 26 -24.98 -7.40 48.04
N ASP A 27 -26.02 -7.20 47.22
CA ASP A 27 -25.82 -6.68 45.86
C ASP A 27 -25.31 -5.24 45.87
N ARG A 28 -24.09 -5.06 45.36
CA ARG A 28 -23.38 -3.80 45.16
C ARG A 28 -23.08 -3.53 43.70
N TYR A 29 -23.67 -4.25 42.74
CA TYR A 29 -23.34 -4.10 41.32
C TYR A 29 -23.55 -2.66 40.81
N GLN A 30 -24.67 -2.03 41.15
CA GLN A 30 -24.95 -0.63 40.76
C GLN A 30 -23.97 0.36 41.39
N ALA A 31 -23.58 0.13 42.66
CA ALA A 31 -22.55 0.94 43.31
C ALA A 31 -21.18 0.74 42.65
N PHE A 32 -20.84 -0.49 42.31
CA PHE A 32 -19.62 -0.85 41.59
C PHE A 32 -19.53 -0.15 40.22
N LEU A 33 -20.62 -0.12 39.45
CA LEU A 33 -20.67 0.60 38.17
C LEU A 33 -20.42 2.10 38.32
N ARG A 34 -21.02 2.74 39.33
CA ARG A 34 -20.79 4.17 39.62
C ARG A 34 -19.34 4.45 40.00
N VAL A 35 -18.79 3.66 40.93
CA VAL A 35 -17.39 3.79 41.37
C VAL A 35 -16.43 3.59 40.20
N LEU A 36 -16.65 2.59 39.35
CA LEU A 36 -15.83 2.35 38.16
C LEU A 36 -15.83 3.57 37.23
N ARG A 37 -17.01 4.17 37.02
CA ARG A 37 -17.19 5.32 36.13
C ARG A 37 -16.48 6.57 36.65
N GLU A 38 -16.70 6.91 37.91
CA GLU A 38 -16.01 8.03 38.57
C GLU A 38 -14.49 7.83 38.60
N TRP A 39 -14.05 6.61 38.93
CA TRP A 39 -12.62 6.29 38.99
C TRP A 39 -11.94 6.46 37.63
N ARG A 40 -12.57 6.01 36.53
CA ARG A 40 -12.02 6.19 35.17
C ARG A 40 -11.83 7.67 34.84
N HIS A 41 -12.85 8.48 35.09
CA HIS A 41 -12.79 9.92 34.84
C HIS A 41 -11.71 10.62 35.68
N ILE A 42 -11.67 10.36 36.98
CA ILE A 42 -10.63 10.90 37.88
C ILE A 42 -9.23 10.46 37.44
N ARG A 43 -9.08 9.21 37.00
CA ARG A 43 -7.79 8.72 36.48
C ARG A 43 -7.38 9.40 35.19
N ALA A 44 -8.30 9.68 34.27
CA ALA A 44 -8.01 10.46 33.08
C ALA A 44 -7.52 11.86 33.46
N LEU A 45 -8.27 12.58 34.30
CA LEU A 45 -7.89 13.91 34.79
C LEU A 45 -6.51 13.92 35.47
N LYS A 46 -6.24 12.94 36.34
CA LYS A 46 -4.95 12.78 37.02
C LYS A 46 -3.82 12.52 36.01
N ARG A 47 -4.05 11.62 35.05
CA ARG A 47 -3.07 11.25 34.02
C ARG A 47 -2.62 12.43 33.17
N PHE A 48 -3.52 13.38 32.88
CA PHE A 48 -3.19 14.59 32.13
C PHE A 48 -2.81 15.79 33.02
N GLY A 49 -2.73 15.58 34.35
CA GLY A 49 -2.25 16.59 35.28
C GLY A 49 -3.22 17.74 35.49
N ARG A 50 -4.53 17.55 35.26
CA ARG A 50 -5.52 18.65 35.33
C ARG A 50 -5.60 19.36 36.68
N GLY A 51 -5.18 18.70 37.75
CA GLY A 51 -5.06 19.32 39.08
C GLY A 51 -3.89 20.32 39.23
N HIS A 52 -2.96 20.36 38.27
CA HIS A 52 -1.84 21.32 38.24
C HIS A 52 -2.16 22.58 37.42
N GLU A 53 -3.24 22.57 36.64
CA GLU A 53 -3.59 23.67 35.77
C GLU A 53 -4.33 24.78 36.55
N PRO A 54 -4.13 26.08 36.25
CA PRO A 54 -4.76 27.18 37.00
C PRO A 54 -6.29 27.10 37.08
N GLY A 55 -6.96 26.61 36.04
CA GLY A 55 -8.42 26.38 36.02
C GLY A 55 -8.88 25.05 36.62
N GLY A 56 -7.94 24.22 37.10
CA GLY A 56 -8.20 22.89 37.62
C GLY A 56 -8.94 21.99 36.63
N ILE A 57 -9.79 21.11 37.18
CA ILE A 57 -10.64 20.20 36.40
C ILE A 57 -11.65 20.98 35.54
N GLN A 58 -12.22 22.07 36.07
CA GLN A 58 -13.24 22.87 35.37
C GLN A 58 -12.68 23.61 34.14
N GLY A 59 -11.37 23.89 34.13
CA GLY A 59 -10.69 24.48 32.98
C GLY A 59 -10.24 23.48 31.91
N THR A 60 -10.65 22.21 32.00
CA THR A 60 -10.32 21.19 30.99
C THR A 60 -11.04 21.48 29.69
N LYS A 61 -10.28 21.69 28.61
CA LYS A 61 -10.81 21.97 27.28
C LYS A 61 -11.05 20.66 26.52
N GLN A 62 -11.83 20.78 25.45
CA GLN A 62 -12.10 19.68 24.54
C GLN A 62 -10.80 19.05 24.00
N GLY A 63 -10.74 17.72 24.01
CA GLY A 63 -9.58 16.94 23.56
C GLY A 63 -8.34 16.91 24.46
N GLU A 64 -8.30 17.63 25.59
CA GLU A 64 -7.11 17.71 26.47
C GLU A 64 -6.81 16.42 27.27
N LEU A 65 -7.74 15.46 27.30
CA LEU A 65 -7.60 14.14 27.93
C LEU A 65 -7.33 13.03 26.90
N ALA A 66 -6.91 13.37 25.68
CA ALA A 66 -6.51 12.42 24.66
C ALA A 66 -4.98 12.39 24.49
N PHE A 67 -4.40 11.19 24.42
CA PHE A 67 -3.00 11.02 24.10
C PHE A 67 -2.75 11.29 22.61
N ARG A 68 -1.88 12.25 22.33
CA ARG A 68 -1.43 12.56 20.97
C ARG A 68 -0.31 11.61 20.54
N CYS A 69 -0.21 11.36 19.24
CA CYS A 69 0.85 10.54 18.67
C CYS A 69 2.19 11.30 18.69
N PRO A 70 3.23 10.81 19.40
CA PRO A 70 4.54 11.47 19.49
C PRO A 70 5.27 11.57 18.14
N ALA A 71 5.01 10.64 17.23
CA ALA A 71 5.62 10.63 15.89
C ALA A 71 4.89 11.51 14.87
N CYS A 72 3.64 11.93 15.14
CA CYS A 72 2.94 12.86 14.26
C CYS A 72 3.55 14.27 14.35
N PRO A 73 3.55 15.03 13.24
CA PRO A 73 3.99 16.43 13.24
C PRO A 73 3.06 17.27 14.14
N GLN A 74 3.67 17.98 15.09
CA GLN A 74 3.02 18.90 16.03
C GLN A 74 3.83 20.22 16.02
N PRO A 75 3.40 21.24 15.26
CA PRO A 75 4.18 22.45 15.00
C PRO A 75 4.76 23.12 16.25
N SER A 76 4.01 23.20 17.34
CA SER A 76 4.43 23.83 18.59
C SER A 76 5.24 22.93 19.54
N ILE A 77 5.47 21.66 19.20
CA ILE A 77 6.09 20.68 20.10
C ILE A 77 7.32 20.04 19.47
N ASN A 78 7.17 19.42 18.30
CA ASN A 78 8.19 18.51 17.78
C ASN A 78 8.71 18.86 16.38
N LEU A 79 8.35 20.02 15.82
CA LEU A 79 8.90 20.48 14.55
C LEU A 79 10.04 21.51 14.76
N PRO A 80 11.11 21.50 13.93
CA PRO A 80 12.16 22.53 13.97
C PRO A 80 11.62 23.94 13.71
N PRO A 81 12.14 25.04 14.28
CA PRO A 81 11.58 26.38 14.10
C PRO A 81 11.39 26.86 12.65
N ASP A 82 12.22 26.38 11.73
CA ASP A 82 12.25 26.70 10.29
C ASP A 82 11.63 25.61 9.40
N TRP A 83 10.90 24.65 9.99
CA TRP A 83 10.34 23.47 9.30
C TRP A 83 9.50 23.79 8.05
N ASN A 84 8.91 24.99 7.98
CA ASN A 84 8.05 25.41 6.88
C ASN A 84 8.78 26.22 5.78
N GLN A 85 10.06 26.56 5.97
CA GLN A 85 10.84 27.37 5.03
C GLN A 85 11.44 26.53 3.91
N ASN A 86 11.92 25.32 4.23
CA ASN A 86 12.51 24.41 3.25
C ASN A 86 11.42 23.57 2.55
N LEU A 87 11.00 24.01 1.36
CA LEU A 87 9.99 23.31 0.56
C LEU A 87 10.42 21.89 0.13
N ALA A 88 11.73 21.60 0.06
CA ALA A 88 12.23 20.28 -0.34
C ALA A 88 11.98 19.21 0.73
N THR A 89 12.07 19.57 2.01
CA THR A 89 11.88 18.65 3.14
C THR A 89 10.51 18.79 3.81
N ARG A 90 9.75 19.84 3.47
CA ARG A 90 8.42 20.13 4.04
C ARG A 90 7.46 18.94 4.03
N TRP A 91 7.57 18.06 3.04
CA TRP A 91 6.71 16.88 2.91
C TRP A 91 6.86 15.87 4.07
N LEU A 92 8.00 15.87 4.78
CA LEU A 92 8.22 15.05 5.97
C LEU A 92 7.31 15.43 7.15
N TYR A 93 6.76 16.65 7.12
CA TYR A 93 5.87 17.19 8.14
C TYR A 93 4.40 17.09 7.77
N ARG A 94 4.05 16.29 6.75
CA ARG A 94 2.66 16.00 6.39
C ARG A 94 1.97 15.21 7.49
N LEU A 95 0.71 15.57 7.78
CA LEU A 95 -0.12 14.83 8.72
C LEU A 95 -0.96 13.77 7.97
N PHE A 96 -0.80 12.51 8.36
CA PHE A 96 -1.55 11.38 7.82
C PHE A 96 -2.79 11.09 8.67
N LEU A 97 -3.96 11.25 8.08
CA LEU A 97 -5.26 10.93 8.66
C LEU A 97 -5.87 9.74 7.94
N ALA A 98 -6.42 8.79 8.69
CA ALA A 98 -7.23 7.71 8.14
C ALA A 98 -8.62 7.76 8.78
N ILE A 99 -9.63 7.62 7.94
CA ILE A 99 -11.05 7.80 8.26
C ILE A 99 -11.75 6.48 8.01
N ASP A 100 -12.56 6.04 8.98
CA ASP A 100 -13.38 4.84 8.83
C ASP A 100 -14.50 4.79 9.88
N ALA A 101 -15.45 3.87 9.73
CA ALA A 101 -16.46 3.58 10.72
C ALA A 101 -16.55 2.11 11.13
N ASN A 102 -16.91 1.91 12.39
CA ASN A 102 -17.09 0.61 12.99
C ASN A 102 -18.55 0.37 13.38
N PHE A 103 -19.22 -0.50 12.62
CA PHE A 103 -20.63 -0.88 12.84
C PHE A 103 -20.81 -1.99 13.89
N TRP A 104 -19.72 -2.63 14.36
CA TRP A 104 -19.79 -3.56 15.50
C TRP A 104 -20.11 -2.81 16.79
N LEU A 105 -19.62 -1.58 16.93
CA LEU A 105 -19.86 -0.71 18.08
C LEU A 105 -21.25 -0.06 18.09
N ARG A 106 -22.29 -0.81 17.72
CA ARG A 106 -23.70 -0.38 17.78
C ARG A 106 -24.17 -0.20 19.23
N ARG A 107 -25.02 0.80 19.49
CA ARG A 107 -25.68 1.03 20.80
C ARG A 107 -27.20 0.90 20.69
N LEU A 108 -27.82 0.17 21.61
CA LEU A 108 -29.28 0.10 21.70
C LEU A 108 -29.89 1.34 22.35
N ASN A 109 -31.15 1.61 22.02
CA ASN A 109 -31.90 2.74 22.59
C ASN A 109 -32.47 2.39 23.98
N VAL A 110 -31.58 2.26 24.96
CA VAL A 110 -31.93 1.80 26.34
C VAL A 110 -31.94 2.93 27.38
N SER A 111 -31.40 4.11 27.06
CA SER A 111 -31.29 5.26 27.99
C SER A 111 -31.05 6.57 27.22
N SER A 112 -31.03 7.69 27.93
CA SER A 112 -30.83 9.05 27.42
C SER A 112 -29.66 9.76 28.13
N ASP A 113 -29.11 10.81 27.52
CA ASP A 113 -28.09 11.67 28.13
C ASP A 113 -28.56 12.37 29.40
N ARG A 114 -29.88 12.56 29.57
CA ARG A 114 -30.43 13.10 30.82
C ARG A 114 -30.32 12.10 31.97
N SER A 115 -30.50 10.81 31.68
CA SER A 115 -30.49 9.73 32.68
C SER A 115 -29.08 9.16 32.91
N ASP A 116 -28.24 9.16 31.88
CA ASP A 116 -26.85 8.73 31.92
C ASP A 116 -25.97 9.76 31.18
N PRO A 117 -25.75 10.94 31.76
CA PRO A 117 -24.91 11.99 31.17
C PRO A 117 -23.46 11.53 31.17
N GLY A 118 -22.65 11.84 30.16
CA GLY A 118 -21.21 11.56 30.13
C GLY A 118 -20.41 12.38 31.15
N LEU A 119 -19.26 11.88 31.62
CA LEU A 119 -18.37 12.66 32.51
C LEU A 119 -17.31 13.41 31.70
N ASN A 120 -16.84 12.86 30.59
CA ASN A 120 -15.82 13.52 29.78
C ASN A 120 -16.36 14.67 28.94
N LEU A 121 -17.61 14.63 28.46
CA LEU A 121 -18.25 15.73 27.71
C LEU A 121 -17.36 16.35 26.60
N GLY A 122 -16.67 15.51 25.82
CA GLY A 122 -15.76 15.97 24.77
C GLY A 122 -14.32 16.24 25.22
N TYR A 123 -13.93 15.97 26.46
CA TYR A 123 -12.56 16.20 26.92
C TYR A 123 -11.52 15.25 26.30
N ALA A 124 -11.91 14.14 25.66
CA ALA A 124 -10.99 13.11 25.18
C ALA A 124 -11.12 12.82 23.66
N TYR A 125 -11.46 11.57 23.29
CA TYR A 125 -11.50 11.14 21.88
C TYR A 125 -12.86 11.36 21.26
N PHE A 126 -13.93 11.10 22.02
CA PHE A 126 -15.28 11.45 21.60
C PHE A 126 -15.43 12.97 21.48
N VAL A 127 -16.09 13.42 20.41
CA VAL A 127 -16.54 14.80 20.27
C VAL A 127 -17.62 15.13 21.31
N ASP A 128 -17.82 16.41 21.59
CA ASP A 128 -18.98 16.83 22.37
C ASP A 128 -20.28 16.51 21.62
N GLU A 129 -21.12 15.66 22.23
CA GLU A 129 -22.34 15.16 21.59
C GLU A 129 -23.38 16.25 21.39
N THR A 130 -23.45 17.24 22.28
CA THR A 130 -24.43 18.31 22.15
C THR A 130 -24.11 19.17 20.93
N ALA A 131 -22.85 19.61 20.81
CA ALA A 131 -22.35 20.34 19.65
C ALA A 131 -22.49 19.52 18.37
N PHE A 132 -22.17 18.23 18.41
CA PHE A 132 -22.28 17.34 17.27
C PHE A 132 -23.72 17.13 16.80
N ARG A 133 -24.67 16.95 17.72
CA ARG A 133 -26.10 16.86 17.39
C ARG A 133 -26.63 18.15 16.78
N ASN A 134 -26.27 19.29 17.36
CA ASN A 134 -26.65 20.59 16.81
C ASN A 134 -26.11 20.78 15.38
N HIS A 135 -24.86 20.34 15.12
CA HIS A 135 -24.29 20.34 13.78
C HIS A 135 -25.10 19.46 12.82
N ILE A 136 -25.45 18.23 13.23
CA ILE A 136 -26.26 17.34 12.41
C ILE A 136 -27.63 17.95 12.09
N ASP A 137 -28.31 18.49 13.09
CA ASP A 137 -29.67 19.03 12.94
C ASP A 137 -29.70 20.31 12.08
N MET A 138 -28.68 21.15 12.24
CA MET A 138 -28.55 22.40 11.49
C MET A 138 -28.21 22.15 10.02
N PHE A 139 -27.21 21.31 9.74
CA PHE A 139 -26.68 21.14 8.40
C PHE A 139 -27.28 19.97 7.64
N GLY A 140 -27.93 19.02 8.32
CA GLY A 140 -28.58 17.87 7.67
C GLY A 140 -29.72 18.25 6.71
N LYS A 141 -30.27 19.47 6.82
CA LYS A 141 -31.26 20.02 5.86
C LYS A 141 -30.63 20.85 4.74
N VAL A 142 -29.43 21.36 4.97
CA VAL A 142 -28.73 22.32 4.08
C VAL A 142 -27.77 21.60 3.14
N ILE A 143 -27.23 20.48 3.58
CA ILE A 143 -26.35 19.62 2.81
C ILE A 143 -27.22 18.48 2.26
N PRO A 144 -27.34 18.36 0.93
CA PRO A 144 -28.19 17.35 0.31
C PRO A 144 -27.75 15.94 0.69
N GLU A 145 -28.69 15.00 0.63
CA GLU A 145 -28.36 13.58 0.73
C GLU A 145 -27.33 13.19 -0.34
N GLU A 146 -26.50 12.21 0.00
CA GLU A 146 -25.33 11.81 -0.78
C GLU A 146 -25.64 11.58 -2.26
N GLU A 147 -24.82 12.17 -3.12
CA GLU A 147 -24.91 11.96 -4.55
C GLU A 147 -24.71 10.47 -4.88
N LYS A 148 -25.39 9.99 -5.92
CA LYS A 148 -25.20 8.62 -6.40
C LYS A 148 -23.74 8.41 -6.77
N SER A 149 -23.09 7.46 -6.08
CA SER A 149 -21.69 7.08 -6.33
C SER A 149 -21.42 6.89 -7.82
N THR A 150 -20.39 7.58 -8.33
CA THR A 150 -19.87 7.38 -9.69
C THR A 150 -18.79 6.29 -9.75
N CYS A 151 -18.46 5.66 -8.62
CA CYS A 151 -17.58 4.51 -8.49
C CYS A 151 -18.43 3.23 -8.29
N ASN A 152 -17.84 2.06 -8.58
CA ASN A 152 -18.48 0.74 -8.40
C ASN A 152 -19.22 0.68 -7.06
N ASN A 153 -20.37 0.01 -7.07
CA ASN A 153 -21.23 -0.18 -5.90
C ASN A 153 -20.42 -0.78 -4.74
N HIS A 154 -20.00 0.06 -3.80
CA HIS A 154 -19.78 -0.37 -2.43
C HIS A 154 -21.15 -0.71 -1.86
N ASP A 155 -21.61 -1.93 -2.09
CA ASP A 155 -22.86 -2.43 -1.52
C ASP A 155 -22.81 -2.31 0.01
N ALA A 156 -21.63 -2.40 0.65
CA ALA A 156 -21.45 -2.22 2.09
C ALA A 156 -21.84 -0.81 2.59
N VAL A 157 -21.32 0.26 1.97
CA VAL A 157 -21.65 1.65 2.35
C VAL A 157 -23.13 1.95 2.08
N LYS A 158 -23.67 1.46 0.94
CA LYS A 158 -25.09 1.62 0.61
C LYS A 158 -26.00 0.82 1.57
N LEU A 159 -25.60 -0.35 2.03
CA LEU A 159 -26.35 -1.14 3.01
C LEU A 159 -26.31 -0.51 4.41
N ALA A 160 -25.16 0.04 4.79
CA ALA A 160 -24.98 0.76 6.05
C ALA A 160 -25.80 2.07 6.10
N ASN A 161 -25.86 2.81 4.98
CA ASN A 161 -26.65 4.05 4.88
C ASN A 161 -28.17 3.80 4.72
N SER A 162 -28.59 2.60 4.32
CA SER A 162 -30.02 2.28 4.10
C SER A 162 -30.73 1.68 5.31
N ARG A 163 -30.02 1.07 6.28
CA ARG A 163 -30.63 0.48 7.49
C ARG A 163 -30.46 1.37 8.71
N GLY A 164 -31.44 2.24 8.96
CA GLY A 164 -31.67 2.75 10.31
C GLY A 164 -32.02 1.58 11.21
N GLY A 165 -31.16 1.24 12.19
CA GLY A 165 -31.40 0.10 13.06
C GLY A 165 -32.62 0.36 13.94
N GLN A 166 -33.76 -0.29 13.66
CA GLN A 166 -34.92 -0.25 14.54
C GLN A 166 -34.48 -0.70 15.95
N GLY A 167 -34.64 0.16 16.96
CA GLY A 167 -34.19 -0.08 18.34
C GLY A 167 -32.74 0.30 18.66
N ALA A 168 -31.96 0.82 17.69
CA ALA A 168 -30.60 1.33 17.93
C ALA A 168 -30.59 2.86 18.06
N ALA A 169 -29.85 3.39 19.03
CA ALA A 169 -29.62 4.82 19.18
C ALA A 169 -28.33 5.29 18.49
N ALA A 170 -27.38 4.38 18.25
CA ALA A 170 -26.23 4.59 17.37
C ALA A 170 -26.01 3.32 16.54
N THR A 171 -25.89 3.44 15.22
CA THR A 171 -25.66 2.31 14.30
C THR A 171 -24.21 1.84 14.29
N GLY A 172 -23.29 2.67 14.77
CA GLY A 172 -21.86 2.41 14.84
C GLY A 172 -21.12 3.65 15.35
N VAL A 173 -19.80 3.66 15.18
CA VAL A 173 -18.91 4.76 15.56
C VAL A 173 -18.05 5.13 14.37
N GLY A 174 -17.98 6.41 13.99
CA GLY A 174 -17.00 6.90 13.04
C GLY A 174 -15.77 7.41 13.78
N ALA A 175 -14.59 7.27 13.17
CA ALA A 175 -13.38 7.86 13.72
C ALA A 175 -12.37 8.35 12.69
N VAL A 176 -11.57 9.33 13.11
CA VAL A 176 -10.33 9.73 12.46
C VAL A 176 -9.13 9.31 13.30
N VAL A 177 -8.17 8.63 12.70
CA VAL A 177 -6.96 8.14 13.37
C VAL A 177 -5.71 8.61 12.64
N CYS A 178 -4.57 8.55 13.32
CA CYS A 178 -3.27 8.66 12.68
C CYS A 178 -3.08 7.50 11.69
N GLY A 179 -2.91 7.83 10.41
CA GLY A 179 -2.79 6.85 9.33
C GLY A 179 -1.50 6.01 9.35
N ARG A 180 -0.47 6.43 10.11
CA ARG A 180 0.84 5.74 10.17
C ARG A 180 1.08 4.96 11.48
N HIS A 181 0.47 5.39 12.58
CA HIS A 181 0.74 4.88 13.93
C HIS A 181 -0.48 4.30 14.65
N ASP A 182 -1.63 4.22 13.97
CA ASP A 182 -2.90 3.64 14.45
C ASP A 182 -3.52 4.30 15.71
N MET A 183 -3.09 5.51 16.07
CA MET A 183 -3.58 6.21 17.27
C MET A 183 -4.82 7.06 16.99
N LYS A 184 -5.82 6.99 17.87
CA LYS A 184 -7.02 7.85 17.77
C LYS A 184 -6.60 9.29 18.06
N ARG A 185 -7.11 10.24 17.28
CA ARG A 185 -6.81 11.66 17.53
C ARG A 185 -7.75 12.24 18.59
N PRO A 186 -7.39 13.38 19.21
CA PRO A 186 -8.33 14.15 20.02
C PRO A 186 -9.57 14.53 19.19
N LEU A 187 -10.75 14.50 19.80
CA LEU A 187 -12.03 14.92 19.18
C LEU A 187 -12.31 14.26 17.82
N SER A 188 -11.91 13.00 17.67
CA SER A 188 -11.90 12.34 16.38
C SER A 188 -12.96 11.27 16.24
N VAL A 189 -13.74 10.99 17.30
CA VAL A 189 -14.67 9.87 17.38
C VAL A 189 -16.09 10.36 17.66
N GLY A 190 -17.10 9.76 17.04
CA GLY A 190 -18.50 10.05 17.36
C GLY A 190 -19.47 8.96 16.95
N ASP A 191 -20.64 8.97 17.59
CA ASP A 191 -21.71 8.01 17.31
C ASP A 191 -22.39 8.30 15.98
N LEU A 192 -22.62 7.25 15.18
CA LEU A 192 -23.31 7.35 13.91
C LEU A 192 -24.81 7.11 14.10
N GLN A 193 -25.64 8.06 13.65
CA GLN A 193 -27.10 7.97 13.78
C GLN A 193 -27.70 7.05 12.71
N LYS A 194 -27.14 7.10 11.51
CA LYS A 194 -27.57 6.32 10.34
C LYS A 194 -26.41 6.25 9.36
N GLY A 195 -25.66 5.14 9.38
CA GLY A 195 -24.56 4.92 8.46
C GLY A 195 -23.45 5.98 8.52
N GLU A 196 -22.58 5.97 7.53
CA GLU A 196 -21.45 6.89 7.35
C GLU A 196 -21.85 8.11 6.53
N ARG A 197 -22.73 8.96 7.08
CA ARG A 197 -23.07 10.21 6.38
C ARG A 197 -21.85 11.12 6.25
N TYR A 198 -21.68 11.76 5.10
CA TYR A 198 -20.60 12.74 4.90
C TYR A 198 -20.56 13.81 5.98
N LEU A 199 -21.73 14.28 6.42
CA LEU A 199 -21.87 15.25 7.52
C LEU A 199 -21.19 14.78 8.82
N ASN A 200 -21.32 13.49 9.15
CA ASN A 200 -20.69 12.92 10.34
C ASN A 200 -19.16 12.90 10.19
N MET A 201 -18.66 12.40 9.06
CA MET A 201 -17.22 12.27 8.83
C MET A 201 -16.53 13.63 8.64
N ASP A 202 -17.19 14.59 8.00
CA ASP A 202 -16.75 15.98 7.90
C ASP A 202 -16.50 16.54 9.31
N TYR A 203 -17.47 16.41 10.22
CA TYR A 203 -17.36 16.93 11.57
C TYR A 203 -16.17 16.33 12.33
N PHE A 204 -15.94 15.02 12.21
CA PHE A 204 -14.82 14.35 12.89
C PHE A 204 -13.45 14.76 12.34
N VAL A 205 -13.34 14.94 11.01
CA VAL A 205 -12.12 15.45 10.37
C VAL A 205 -11.86 16.89 10.79
N LEU A 206 -12.86 17.76 10.72
CA LEU A 206 -12.69 19.17 11.04
C LEU A 206 -12.40 19.39 12.53
N SER A 207 -13.07 18.65 13.42
CA SER A 207 -12.81 18.68 14.86
C SER A 207 -11.38 18.28 15.21
N THR A 208 -10.75 17.40 14.41
CA THR A 208 -9.35 17.01 14.66
C THR A 208 -8.34 18.01 14.09
N LEU A 209 -8.76 18.86 13.16
CA LEU A 209 -7.95 19.91 12.52
C LEU A 209 -8.04 21.26 13.25
N THR A 210 -8.92 21.42 14.24
CA THR A 210 -8.90 22.61 15.12
C THR A 210 -7.66 22.65 16.01
N ASP A 211 -6.99 21.51 16.15
CA ASP A 211 -5.73 21.36 16.85
C ASP A 211 -4.54 21.94 16.07
N ASP A 212 -3.40 22.11 16.74
CA ASP A 212 -2.16 22.54 16.10
C ASP A 212 -1.66 21.47 15.11
N THR A 213 -1.93 21.71 13.82
CA THR A 213 -1.71 20.76 12.73
C THR A 213 -1.01 21.44 11.56
N PRO A 214 -0.13 20.72 10.85
CA PRO A 214 0.55 21.27 9.67
C PRO A 214 -0.44 21.55 8.52
N PRO A 215 -0.06 22.40 7.55
CA PRO A 215 -0.90 22.77 6.43
C PRO A 215 -1.10 21.63 5.41
N ASP A 216 -0.16 20.68 5.34
CA ASP A 216 -0.17 19.61 4.35
C ASP A 216 -0.68 18.30 4.96
N LEU A 217 -1.69 17.71 4.32
CA LEU A 217 -2.40 16.53 4.81
C LEU A 217 -2.38 15.40 3.79
N VAL A 218 -2.37 14.17 4.29
CA VAL A 218 -2.76 12.98 3.53
C VAL A 218 -3.98 12.39 4.21
N ILE A 219 -5.10 12.28 3.51
CA ILE A 219 -6.35 11.74 4.04
C ILE A 219 -6.69 10.44 3.31
N SER A 220 -6.69 9.35 4.08
CA SER A 220 -7.14 8.03 3.64
C SER A 220 -8.60 7.82 4.03
N TYR A 221 -9.44 7.43 3.07
CA TYR A 221 -10.82 7.02 3.34
C TYR A 221 -11.28 6.04 2.25
N ASP A 222 -12.04 5.00 2.61
CA ASP A 222 -12.64 4.03 1.69
C ASP A 222 -13.31 4.68 0.50
N ILE A 223 -14.08 5.74 0.76
CA ILE A 223 -14.79 6.48 -0.26
C ILE A 223 -14.17 7.85 -0.51
N ALA A 224 -12.87 8.01 -0.24
CA ALA A 224 -12.12 9.25 -0.51
C ALA A 224 -12.43 9.76 -1.91
N CYS A 225 -12.41 8.89 -2.93
CA CYS A 225 -12.69 9.22 -4.33
C CYS A 225 -14.06 9.87 -4.62
N GLN A 226 -15.01 9.79 -3.68
CA GLN A 226 -16.32 10.46 -3.76
C GLN A 226 -16.43 11.58 -2.73
N TRP A 227 -16.07 11.30 -1.48
CA TRP A 227 -16.25 12.21 -0.35
C TRP A 227 -15.55 13.57 -0.53
N HIS A 228 -14.32 13.57 -1.06
CA HIS A 228 -13.49 14.78 -1.19
C HIS A 228 -14.03 15.80 -2.21
N LYS A 229 -14.70 15.34 -3.28
CA LYS A 229 -15.07 16.19 -4.44
C LYS A 229 -15.83 17.46 -4.07
N ASN A 230 -16.72 17.35 -3.08
CA ASN A 230 -17.55 18.46 -2.61
C ASN A 230 -17.20 18.85 -1.16
N LEU A 231 -16.07 18.40 -0.62
CA LEU A 231 -15.72 18.63 0.78
C LEU A 231 -15.60 20.12 1.10
N PHE A 232 -14.81 20.88 0.33
CA PHE A 232 -14.66 22.31 0.57
C PHE A 232 -15.93 23.11 0.28
N ALA A 233 -16.74 22.66 -0.68
CA ALA A 233 -18.08 23.21 -0.90
C ALA A 233 -18.99 23.00 0.33
N ARG A 234 -18.90 21.85 1.01
CA ARG A 234 -19.61 21.60 2.29
C ARG A 234 -19.03 22.45 3.42
N ILE A 235 -17.70 22.49 3.56
CA ILE A 235 -16.99 23.28 4.58
C ILE A 235 -17.37 24.76 4.52
N SER A 236 -17.53 25.33 3.33
CA SER A 236 -17.94 26.74 3.15
C SER A 236 -19.28 27.09 3.80
N LYS A 237 -20.13 26.09 4.07
CA LYS A 237 -21.43 26.25 4.72
C LYS A 237 -21.35 26.12 6.24
N TYR A 238 -20.27 25.55 6.77
CA TYR A 238 -20.05 25.37 8.21
C TYR A 238 -19.60 26.67 8.88
N PRO A 239 -19.82 26.82 10.21
CA PRO A 239 -19.37 27.99 10.94
C PRO A 239 -17.84 28.11 10.91
N GLU A 240 -17.34 29.32 11.12
CA GLU A 240 -15.90 29.64 11.13
C GLU A 240 -15.09 28.72 12.08
N SER A 241 -15.68 28.30 13.20
CA SER A 241 -15.05 27.39 14.16
C SER A 241 -14.72 26.00 13.60
N LEU A 242 -15.33 25.60 12.49
CA LEU A 242 -15.08 24.33 11.79
C LEU A 242 -14.40 24.53 10.43
N GLN A 243 -13.98 25.75 10.09
CA GLN A 243 -13.22 26.00 8.87
C GLN A 243 -11.73 25.69 9.14
N PRO A 244 -11.12 24.75 8.38
CA PRO A 244 -9.73 24.37 8.61
C PRO A 244 -8.78 25.47 8.12
N LYS A 245 -7.58 25.54 8.72
CA LYS A 245 -6.51 26.43 8.23
C LYS A 245 -5.87 25.90 6.94
N GLN A 246 -6.06 24.61 6.65
CA GLN A 246 -5.54 23.91 5.49
C GLN A 246 -6.30 24.30 4.23
N LEU A 247 -5.56 24.46 3.13
CA LEU A 247 -6.11 24.72 1.80
C LEU A 247 -6.29 23.40 1.05
N GLU A 248 -7.32 23.32 0.21
CA GLU A 248 -7.64 22.10 -0.54
C GLU A 248 -6.44 21.55 -1.33
N ARG A 249 -5.68 22.42 -1.98
CA ARG A 249 -4.47 22.05 -2.74
C ARG A 249 -3.35 21.40 -1.91
N ASN A 250 -3.40 21.53 -0.58
CA ASN A 250 -2.41 20.92 0.33
C ASN A 250 -2.86 19.54 0.84
N ILE A 251 -4.02 19.04 0.39
CA ILE A 251 -4.59 17.77 0.86
C ILE A 251 -4.50 16.72 -0.25
N LEU A 252 -3.80 15.63 0.05
CA LEU A 252 -3.77 14.44 -0.81
C LEU A 252 -4.80 13.42 -0.31
N TYR A 253 -5.79 13.10 -1.16
CA TYR A 253 -6.82 12.10 -0.85
C TYR A 253 -6.45 10.75 -1.46
N LEU A 254 -6.50 9.68 -0.65
CA LEU A 254 -6.15 8.33 -1.05
C LEU A 254 -7.18 7.33 -0.51
N VAL A 255 -7.22 6.14 -1.13
CA VAL A 255 -8.05 5.02 -0.67
C VAL A 255 -7.11 3.96 -0.07
N PRO A 256 -7.44 3.37 1.11
CA PRO A 256 -6.64 2.32 1.72
C PRO A 256 -6.35 1.15 0.76
N LYS A 257 -5.15 0.56 0.86
CA LYS A 257 -4.65 -0.45 -0.11
C LYS A 257 -5.55 -1.68 -0.22
N PHE A 258 -6.15 -2.14 0.87
CA PHE A 258 -7.05 -3.30 0.91
C PHE A 258 -8.39 -2.99 0.25
N HIS A 259 -8.88 -1.77 0.40
CA HIS A 259 -10.17 -1.33 -0.12
C HIS A 259 -10.07 -0.92 -1.60
N LEU A 260 -8.93 -0.38 -2.04
CA LEU A 260 -8.68 0.12 -3.40
C LEU A 260 -9.10 -0.83 -4.54
N PRO A 261 -8.84 -2.16 -4.51
CA PRO A 261 -9.20 -3.07 -5.60
C PRO A 261 -10.69 -3.13 -5.92
N THR A 262 -11.56 -2.80 -4.95
CA THR A 262 -13.02 -2.77 -5.13
C THR A 262 -13.50 -1.57 -5.96
N HIS A 263 -12.64 -0.57 -6.16
CA HIS A 263 -12.96 0.63 -6.93
C HIS A 263 -12.79 0.42 -8.44
N ILE A 264 -13.41 1.30 -9.22
CA ILE A 264 -13.20 1.35 -10.68
C ILE A 264 -11.73 1.68 -11.00
N LEU A 265 -11.26 1.29 -12.19
CA LEU A 265 -9.87 1.48 -12.60
C LEU A 265 -9.36 2.92 -12.44
N LYS A 266 -10.16 3.92 -12.85
CA LYS A 266 -9.81 5.33 -12.68
C LYS A 266 -9.53 5.70 -11.22
N CYS A 267 -10.28 5.13 -10.28
CA CYS A 267 -10.07 5.35 -8.85
C CYS A 267 -8.85 4.57 -8.35
N ARG A 268 -8.66 3.33 -8.82
CA ARG A 268 -7.49 2.51 -8.51
C ARG A 268 -6.18 3.20 -8.88
N ASP A 269 -6.16 3.92 -9.99
CA ASP A 269 -4.93 4.61 -10.44
C ASP A 269 -4.74 5.94 -9.71
N ASN A 270 -5.81 6.74 -9.54
CA ASN A 270 -5.70 8.11 -9.01
C ASN A 270 -5.71 8.23 -7.48
N PHE A 271 -6.14 7.20 -6.75
CA PHE A 271 -6.21 7.22 -5.28
C PHE A 271 -5.28 6.17 -4.64
N SER A 272 -4.34 5.61 -5.41
CA SER A 272 -3.38 4.61 -4.93
C SER A 272 -2.29 5.23 -4.07
N PHE A 273 -2.10 4.66 -2.88
CA PHE A 273 -0.88 4.88 -2.10
C PHE A 273 0.37 4.46 -2.86
N ASN A 274 0.35 3.34 -3.60
CA ASN A 274 1.55 2.81 -4.29
C ASN A 274 2.03 3.69 -5.45
N PHE A 275 1.19 4.59 -5.94
CA PHE A 275 1.52 5.48 -7.06
C PHE A 275 1.70 6.93 -6.61
N SER A 276 1.53 7.22 -5.33
CA SER A 276 1.66 8.59 -4.83
C SER A 276 3.05 8.79 -4.24
N ALA A 277 3.68 9.91 -4.60
CA ALA A 277 4.93 10.35 -4.01
C ALA A 277 4.70 11.02 -2.65
N LYS A 278 5.75 11.05 -1.84
CA LYS A 278 5.84 11.69 -0.52
C LYS A 278 4.83 11.13 0.47
N VAL A 279 4.64 9.81 0.45
CA VAL A 279 3.78 9.05 1.37
C VAL A 279 4.46 7.80 1.93
N GLY A 280 5.69 7.49 1.48
CA GLY A 280 6.43 6.31 1.91
C GLY A 280 5.67 5.02 1.65
N ARG A 281 5.74 4.09 2.60
CA ARG A 281 5.08 2.77 2.55
C ARG A 281 3.73 2.71 3.26
N THR A 282 3.13 3.86 3.58
CA THR A 282 1.81 3.97 4.23
C THR A 282 0.74 3.14 3.50
N ASP A 283 -0.10 2.41 4.24
CA ASP A 283 -1.15 1.54 3.70
C ASP A 283 -2.58 2.10 3.79
N GLY A 284 -2.84 3.01 4.74
CA GLY A 284 -4.16 3.58 4.99
C GLY A 284 -5.07 2.71 5.87
N GLU A 285 -4.61 1.53 6.32
CA GLU A 285 -5.38 0.49 7.03
C GLU A 285 -5.36 0.64 8.56
N ALA A 286 -4.90 1.79 9.04
CA ALA A 286 -4.77 2.09 10.46
C ALA A 286 -6.08 1.96 11.26
N PRO A 287 -7.26 2.38 10.74
CA PRO A 287 -8.52 2.22 11.45
C PRO A 287 -8.85 0.76 11.72
N GLU A 288 -8.70 -0.12 10.72
CA GLU A 288 -9.07 -1.54 10.81
C GLU A 288 -8.28 -2.30 11.88
N ARG A 289 -6.97 -2.04 11.98
CA ARG A 289 -6.12 -2.55 13.08
C ARG A 289 -6.63 -2.07 14.44
N GLY A 290 -7.10 -0.83 14.52
CA GLY A 290 -7.71 -0.24 15.70
C GLY A 290 -9.07 -0.85 16.06
N TRP A 291 -9.86 -1.23 15.06
CA TRP A 291 -11.16 -1.88 15.21
C TRP A 291 -11.04 -3.31 15.70
N ALA A 292 -10.11 -4.10 15.16
CA ALA A 292 -9.82 -5.44 15.67
C ALA A 292 -9.56 -5.43 17.19
N ALA A 293 -8.86 -4.39 17.69
CA ALA A 293 -8.58 -4.24 19.12
C ALA A 293 -9.84 -3.87 19.95
N THR A 294 -10.80 -3.14 19.39
CA THR A 294 -11.94 -2.55 20.11
C THR A 294 -13.25 -3.31 19.92
N ASN A 295 -13.37 -4.16 18.89
CA ASN A 295 -14.55 -4.99 18.62
C ASN A 295 -14.93 -5.92 19.78
N ALA A 296 -13.95 -6.32 20.60
CA ALA A 296 -14.23 -7.10 21.80
C ALA A 296 -15.08 -6.35 22.85
N LEU A 297 -15.20 -5.02 22.74
CA LEU A 297 -16.06 -4.19 23.59
C LEU A 297 -17.48 -4.07 23.05
N ALA A 298 -17.75 -4.50 21.81
CA ALA A 298 -19.04 -4.31 21.16
C ALA A 298 -20.19 -4.88 22.00
N ALA A 299 -20.06 -6.11 22.50
CA ALA A 299 -21.10 -6.76 23.29
C ALA A 299 -21.39 -6.02 24.62
N SER A 300 -20.34 -5.62 25.34
CA SER A 300 -20.49 -4.97 26.65
C SER A 300 -20.97 -3.52 26.54
N THR A 301 -20.57 -2.81 25.50
CA THR A 301 -20.94 -1.39 25.29
C THR A 301 -22.30 -1.22 24.62
N LYS A 302 -22.81 -2.25 23.94
CA LYS A 302 -24.07 -2.19 23.20
C LYS A 302 -25.30 -1.86 24.07
N GLU A 303 -25.33 -2.39 25.28
CA GLU A 303 -26.43 -2.23 26.25
C GLU A 303 -26.19 -1.08 27.24
N MET A 304 -25.08 -0.34 27.11
CA MET A 304 -24.77 0.78 28.00
C MET A 304 -25.59 2.03 27.63
N GLY A 305 -25.88 2.84 28.64
CA GLY A 305 -26.35 4.22 28.42
C GLY A 305 -25.30 5.07 27.68
N PRO A 306 -25.72 6.20 27.09
CA PRO A 306 -24.86 6.99 26.21
C PRO A 306 -23.62 7.56 26.91
N GLY A 307 -23.75 8.08 28.14
CA GLY A 307 -22.63 8.61 28.92
C GLY A 307 -21.62 7.53 29.30
N ALA A 308 -22.10 6.48 29.96
CA ALA A 308 -21.25 5.37 30.40
C ALA A 308 -20.52 4.68 29.23
N ARG A 309 -21.17 4.57 28.06
CA ARG A 309 -20.55 4.00 26.86
C ARG A 309 -19.39 4.85 26.36
N ARG A 310 -19.60 6.15 26.15
CA ARG A 310 -18.56 7.06 25.63
C ARG A 310 -17.37 7.13 26.58
N ASP A 311 -17.63 7.29 27.89
CA ASP A 311 -16.56 7.31 28.90
C ASP A 311 -15.77 5.98 28.93
N THR A 312 -16.44 4.84 28.75
CA THR A 312 -15.78 3.53 28.65
C THR A 312 -14.91 3.42 27.40
N LEU A 313 -15.44 3.82 26.24
CA LEU A 313 -14.69 3.77 24.98
C LEU A 313 -13.50 4.74 25.00
N ASP A 314 -13.64 5.94 25.54
CA ASP A 314 -12.54 6.90 25.74
C ASP A 314 -11.41 6.30 26.58
N ASP A 315 -11.74 5.62 27.69
CA ASP A 315 -10.76 4.94 28.55
C ASP A 315 -9.99 3.86 27.79
N HIS A 316 -10.70 3.05 26.99
CA HIS A 316 -10.09 2.00 26.16
C HIS A 316 -9.26 2.55 25.00
N PHE A 317 -9.69 3.63 24.35
CA PHE A 317 -8.88 4.31 23.34
C PHE A 317 -7.63 4.92 23.97
N GLY A 318 -7.74 5.46 25.18
CA GLY A 318 -6.62 5.93 25.99
C GLY A 318 -5.59 4.85 26.31
N ASP A 319 -6.04 3.67 26.74
CA ASP A 319 -5.17 2.49 26.94
C ASP A 319 -4.50 2.06 25.64
N TYR A 320 -5.24 2.01 24.53
CA TYR A 320 -4.70 1.66 23.21
C TYR A 320 -3.60 2.64 22.77
N ASN A 321 -3.88 3.95 22.83
CA ASN A 321 -2.92 4.99 22.47
C ASN A 321 -1.70 4.97 23.39
N TRP A 322 -1.87 4.78 24.70
CA TRP A 322 -0.75 4.65 25.63
C TRP A 322 0.15 3.46 25.30
N ARG A 323 -0.44 2.29 24.99
CA ARG A 323 0.32 1.11 24.57
C ARG A 323 1.08 1.35 23.26
N LYS A 324 0.50 2.09 22.32
CA LYS A 324 1.20 2.50 21.09
C LYS A 324 2.38 3.40 21.39
N ILE A 325 2.24 4.37 22.31
CA ILE A 325 3.31 5.28 22.72
C ILE A 325 4.52 4.52 23.26
N ILE A 326 4.31 3.62 24.23
CA ILE A 326 5.42 2.93 24.90
C ILE A 326 6.19 1.95 23.99
N THR A 327 5.56 1.44 22.92
CA THR A 327 6.22 0.56 21.93
C THR A 327 6.61 1.30 20.64
N LEU A 328 6.43 2.62 20.57
CA LEU A 328 6.53 3.37 19.32
C LEU A 328 7.97 3.37 18.79
N ALA A 329 8.93 3.70 19.65
CA ALA A 329 10.34 3.74 19.28
C ALA A 329 10.84 2.38 18.78
N GLU A 330 10.51 1.30 19.48
CA GLU A 330 10.85 -0.07 19.07
C GLU A 330 10.26 -0.42 17.69
N THR A 331 8.98 -0.10 17.48
CA THR A 331 8.29 -0.36 16.21
C THR A 331 8.94 0.40 15.05
N LEU A 332 9.25 1.68 15.26
CA LEU A 332 9.88 2.52 14.23
C LEU A 332 11.31 2.07 13.91
N CYS A 333 12.12 1.72 14.94
CA CYS A 333 13.46 1.18 14.75
C CYS A 333 13.45 -0.13 13.95
N SER A 334 12.51 -1.04 14.25
CA SER A 334 12.35 -2.30 13.49
C SER A 334 11.97 -2.02 12.04
N ARG A 335 10.99 -1.15 11.81
CA ARG A 335 10.56 -0.76 10.46
C ARG A 335 11.68 -0.10 9.66
N LEU A 336 12.54 0.68 10.31
CA LEU A 336 13.65 1.35 9.62
C LEU A 336 14.71 0.36 9.15
N LYS A 337 15.04 -0.66 9.97
CA LYS A 337 15.95 -1.75 9.56
C LYS A 337 15.40 -2.48 8.32
N GLU A 338 14.10 -2.76 8.29
CA GLU A 338 13.43 -3.35 7.13
C GLU A 338 13.43 -2.42 5.91
N ALA A 339 13.10 -1.13 6.11
CA ALA A 339 13.01 -0.14 5.05
C ALA A 339 14.36 0.10 4.37
N VAL A 340 15.46 0.18 5.12
CA VAL A 340 16.81 0.36 4.55
C VAL A 340 17.20 -0.83 3.68
N LYS A 341 16.91 -2.06 4.12
CA LYS A 341 17.16 -3.26 3.31
C LYS A 341 16.35 -3.22 2.01
N ALA A 342 15.04 -2.98 2.12
CA ALA A 342 14.15 -2.95 0.95
C ALA A 342 14.49 -1.80 -0.01
N ARG A 343 14.91 -0.64 0.51
CA ARG A 343 15.41 0.49 -0.28
C ARG A 343 16.60 0.07 -1.13
N LEU A 344 17.61 -0.58 -0.56
CA LEU A 344 18.78 -1.01 -1.31
C LEU A 344 18.38 -1.95 -2.46
N GLU A 345 17.57 -2.95 -2.17
CA GLU A 345 17.10 -3.93 -3.15
C GLU A 345 16.32 -3.27 -4.30
N HIS A 346 15.37 -2.38 -3.99
CA HIS A 346 14.50 -1.78 -5.01
C HIS A 346 15.14 -0.61 -5.77
N VAL A 347 16.07 0.13 -5.16
CA VAL A 347 16.84 1.17 -5.86
C VAL A 347 17.79 0.52 -6.87
N GLU A 348 18.52 -0.52 -6.48
CA GLU A 348 19.38 -1.28 -7.40
C GLU A 348 18.56 -1.90 -8.54
N GLU A 349 17.39 -2.45 -8.23
CA GLU A 349 16.49 -3.00 -9.23
C GLU A 349 15.99 -1.94 -10.23
N PHE A 350 15.63 -0.75 -9.75
CA PHE A 350 15.14 0.32 -10.61
C PHE A 350 16.26 0.85 -11.51
N ILE A 351 17.45 1.11 -10.97
CA ILE A 351 18.61 1.57 -11.75
C ILE A 351 18.95 0.55 -12.84
N GLY A 352 19.06 -0.74 -12.49
CA GLY A 352 19.34 -1.78 -13.48
C GLY A 352 18.25 -1.93 -14.56
N TYR A 353 16.99 -1.64 -14.23
CA TYR A 353 15.91 -1.61 -15.23
C TYR A 353 15.98 -0.39 -16.14
N GLU A 354 16.32 0.78 -15.58
CA GLU A 354 16.48 2.01 -16.33
C GLU A 354 17.69 1.96 -17.27
N ASP A 355 18.83 1.47 -16.81
CA ASP A 355 20.05 1.29 -17.64
C ASP A 355 19.77 0.37 -18.84
N ALA A 356 19.01 -0.70 -18.63
CA ALA A 356 18.61 -1.63 -19.69
C ALA A 356 17.69 -0.98 -20.73
N LEU A 357 16.90 0.02 -20.34
CA LEU A 357 16.06 0.81 -21.24
C LEU A 357 16.85 1.90 -21.95
N GLN A 358 17.86 2.50 -21.30
CA GLN A 358 18.61 3.64 -21.81
C GLN A 358 19.36 3.32 -23.13
N ALA A 359 19.74 2.07 -23.36
CA ALA A 359 20.43 1.63 -24.56
C ALA A 359 19.65 1.91 -25.86
N GLU A 360 18.31 1.84 -25.84
CA GLU A 360 17.47 1.99 -27.05
C GLU A 360 16.22 2.85 -26.87
N HIS A 361 15.81 3.13 -25.63
CA HIS A 361 14.60 3.88 -25.28
C HIS A 361 14.91 5.18 -24.52
N SER A 362 16.12 5.73 -24.64
CA SER A 362 16.56 6.90 -23.84
C SER A 362 15.67 8.14 -24.01
N GLU A 363 15.08 8.36 -25.18
CA GLU A 363 14.11 9.44 -25.40
C GLU A 363 12.77 9.13 -24.73
N SER A 364 12.28 7.89 -24.82
CA SER A 364 11.07 7.44 -24.16
C SER A 364 11.18 7.54 -22.64
N VAL A 365 12.30 7.10 -22.05
CA VAL A 365 12.56 7.20 -20.60
C VAL A 365 12.57 8.67 -20.15
N ARG A 366 13.25 9.56 -20.89
CA ARG A 366 13.22 11.00 -20.61
C ARG A 366 11.80 11.56 -20.66
N HIS A 367 11.01 11.16 -21.64
CA HIS A 367 9.61 11.57 -21.76
C HIS A 367 8.74 11.05 -20.60
N TRP A 368 8.89 9.77 -20.22
CA TRP A 368 8.16 9.17 -19.11
C TRP A 368 8.48 9.86 -17.78
N ARG A 369 9.76 10.20 -17.56
CA ARG A 369 10.21 10.96 -16.40
C ARG A 369 9.56 12.35 -16.34
N GLN A 370 9.46 13.04 -17.47
CA GLN A 370 8.76 14.33 -17.52
C GLN A 370 7.28 14.19 -17.16
N ILE A 371 6.59 13.18 -17.69
CA ILE A 371 5.17 12.96 -17.41
C ILE A 371 4.95 12.66 -15.92
N ILE A 372 5.77 11.78 -15.31
CA ILE A 372 5.58 11.42 -13.90
C ILE A 372 5.86 12.60 -12.97
N LEU A 373 6.89 13.41 -13.24
CA LEU A 373 7.18 14.61 -12.46
C LEU A 373 6.08 15.67 -12.58
N LEU A 374 5.53 15.86 -13.78
CA LEU A 374 4.38 16.75 -14.00
C LEU A 374 3.14 16.25 -13.25
N TRP A 375 2.88 14.95 -13.26
CA TRP A 375 1.74 14.37 -12.56
C TRP A 375 1.90 14.38 -11.03
N GLU A 376 3.11 14.19 -10.52
CA GLU A 376 3.42 14.28 -9.08
C GLU A 376 3.27 15.71 -8.54
N SER A 377 3.57 16.71 -9.37
CA SER A 377 3.36 18.13 -9.04
C SER A 377 1.91 18.59 -9.23
N ASP A 378 1.22 18.07 -10.25
CA ASP A 378 -0.16 18.38 -10.58
C ASP A 378 -0.94 17.11 -10.97
N ARG A 379 -1.75 16.61 -10.04
CA ARG A 379 -2.57 15.40 -10.23
C ARG A 379 -3.76 15.61 -11.18
N THR A 380 -3.96 16.81 -11.73
CA THR A 380 -4.92 17.03 -12.81
C THR A 380 -4.38 16.58 -14.17
N GLN A 381 -3.06 16.40 -14.29
CA GLN A 381 -2.41 15.87 -15.48
C GLN A 381 -2.79 14.39 -15.72
N PRO A 382 -2.63 13.87 -16.96
CA PRO A 382 -2.84 12.46 -17.25
C PRO A 382 -2.00 11.54 -16.36
N ASN A 383 -2.63 10.52 -15.79
CA ASN A 383 -1.96 9.60 -14.88
C ASN A 383 -0.99 8.66 -15.65
N PRO A 384 0.32 8.69 -15.35
CA PRO A 384 1.31 7.87 -16.05
C PRO A 384 1.19 6.37 -15.73
N PHE A 385 0.50 5.99 -14.67
CA PHE A 385 0.25 4.58 -14.34
C PHE A 385 -0.95 4.00 -15.09
N SER A 386 -1.76 4.84 -15.73
CA SER A 386 -2.92 4.41 -16.50
C SER A 386 -2.55 4.01 -17.93
N PRO A 387 -3.22 3.01 -18.52
CA PRO A 387 -3.09 2.71 -19.94
C PRO A 387 -3.72 3.83 -20.78
N THR A 388 -3.01 4.21 -21.83
CA THR A 388 -3.35 5.19 -22.87
C THR A 388 -3.93 4.54 -24.13
N LEU A 389 -3.57 3.29 -24.43
CA LEU A 389 -4.13 2.55 -25.57
C LEU A 389 -5.49 1.95 -25.21
N HIS A 390 -6.44 2.06 -26.13
CA HIS A 390 -7.73 1.38 -26.00
C HIS A 390 -7.53 -0.14 -26.10
N PRO A 391 -8.27 -0.94 -25.31
CA PRO A 391 -8.12 -2.40 -25.32
C PRO A 391 -8.30 -2.96 -26.74
N VAL A 392 -7.32 -3.73 -27.18
CA VAL A 392 -7.31 -4.45 -28.46
C VAL A 392 -8.45 -5.47 -28.44
N THR A 393 -9.48 -5.30 -29.28
CA THR A 393 -10.65 -6.20 -29.29
C THR A 393 -10.23 -7.67 -29.47
N GLU A 394 -11.01 -8.62 -28.94
CA GLU A 394 -10.78 -10.07 -29.11
C GLU A 394 -10.50 -10.45 -30.59
N ASN A 395 -11.20 -9.80 -31.52
CA ASN A 395 -11.01 -9.97 -32.96
C ASN A 395 -9.63 -9.50 -33.46
N ALA A 396 -9.07 -8.44 -32.87
CA ALA A 396 -7.73 -7.96 -33.20
C ALA A 396 -6.63 -8.89 -32.63
N VAL A 397 -6.86 -9.51 -31.46
CA VAL A 397 -5.98 -10.58 -30.94
C VAL A 397 -6.03 -11.82 -31.83
N HIS A 398 -7.23 -12.23 -32.26
CA HIS A 398 -7.38 -13.33 -33.23
C HIS A 398 -6.70 -13.04 -34.57
N LEU A 399 -6.81 -11.80 -35.07
CA LEU A 399 -6.16 -11.36 -36.30
C LEU A 399 -4.64 -11.40 -36.17
N GLU A 400 -4.09 -10.96 -35.03
CA GLU A 400 -2.65 -10.95 -34.81
C GLU A 400 -2.09 -12.37 -34.66
N LEU A 401 -2.77 -13.25 -33.92
CA LEU A 401 -2.41 -14.66 -33.87
C LEU A 401 -2.48 -15.34 -35.25
N ALA A 402 -3.49 -15.00 -36.06
CA ALA A 402 -3.61 -15.51 -37.43
C ALA A 402 -2.53 -14.94 -38.37
N ARG A 403 -2.05 -13.70 -38.14
CA ARG A 403 -0.91 -13.12 -38.87
C ARG A 403 0.41 -13.78 -38.49
N GLN A 404 0.65 -14.02 -37.21
CA GLN A 404 1.83 -14.74 -36.72
C GLN A 404 1.88 -16.18 -37.24
N GLU A 405 0.72 -16.86 -37.34
CA GLU A 405 0.61 -18.19 -37.97
C GLU A 405 0.93 -18.17 -39.48
N LYS A 406 0.77 -17.01 -40.15
CA LYS A 406 1.06 -16.84 -41.59
C LYS A 406 2.55 -16.63 -41.91
N ILE A 407 3.38 -16.31 -40.91
CA ILE A 407 4.83 -16.03 -41.07
C ILE A 407 5.69 -17.31 -40.94
N ALA A 408 5.07 -18.50 -40.84
CA ALA A 408 5.80 -19.76 -40.99
C ALA A 408 6.18 -19.98 -42.47
N SER A 409 7.25 -19.30 -42.91
CA SER A 409 7.78 -19.39 -44.27
C SER A 409 8.07 -20.84 -44.66
N ALA A 410 7.59 -21.21 -45.85
CA ALA A 410 8.06 -22.39 -46.55
C ALA A 410 9.58 -22.27 -46.77
N VAL A 411 10.31 -23.31 -46.38
CA VAL A 411 11.78 -23.34 -46.43
C VAL A 411 12.21 -23.89 -47.79
N GLU A 412 12.76 -23.04 -48.64
CA GLU A 412 13.57 -23.41 -49.81
C GLU A 412 15.06 -23.29 -49.47
N ILE A 413 15.81 -24.34 -49.78
CA ILE A 413 17.26 -24.42 -49.55
C ILE A 413 17.97 -24.07 -50.84
N TRP A 414 18.86 -23.08 -50.80
CA TRP A 414 19.69 -22.66 -51.93
C TRP A 414 21.11 -23.21 -51.75
N HIS A 415 21.72 -23.68 -52.85
CA HIS A 415 22.99 -24.44 -52.84
C HIS A 415 24.25 -23.55 -52.92
N ASP A 416 24.08 -22.23 -53.00
CA ASP A 416 25.16 -21.23 -52.88
C ASP A 416 24.72 -20.17 -51.85
N VAL A 417 25.21 -20.29 -50.61
CA VAL A 417 24.83 -19.39 -49.50
C VAL A 417 26.02 -18.95 -48.69
N SER A 418 25.98 -17.71 -48.20
CA SER A 418 26.98 -17.18 -47.28
C SER A 418 27.02 -17.98 -45.96
N PRO A 419 28.14 -17.96 -45.19
CA PRO A 419 28.22 -18.66 -43.90
C PRO A 419 27.08 -18.31 -42.93
N SER A 420 26.63 -17.05 -42.91
CA SER A 420 25.51 -16.59 -42.08
C SER A 420 24.16 -17.16 -42.53
N GLU A 421 23.92 -17.27 -43.83
CA GLU A 421 22.71 -17.90 -44.39
C GLU A 421 22.70 -19.41 -44.20
N LEU A 422 23.85 -20.08 -44.31
CA LEU A 422 23.99 -21.50 -44.02
C LEU A 422 23.63 -21.80 -42.56
N ILE A 423 24.13 -20.99 -41.62
CA ILE A 423 23.80 -21.15 -40.21
C ILE A 423 22.33 -20.79 -39.96
N ALA A 424 21.80 -19.73 -40.56
CA ALA A 424 20.37 -19.39 -40.45
C ALA A 424 19.46 -20.53 -40.94
N GLN A 425 19.83 -21.23 -42.01
CA GLN A 425 19.14 -22.44 -42.46
C GLN A 425 19.25 -23.59 -41.44
N GLY A 426 20.42 -23.80 -40.84
CA GLY A 426 20.62 -24.80 -39.79
C GLY A 426 19.77 -24.53 -38.55
N LEU A 427 19.67 -23.25 -38.16
CA LEU A 427 18.84 -22.77 -37.08
C LEU A 427 17.34 -22.97 -37.35
N GLN A 428 16.89 -22.73 -38.58
CA GLN A 428 15.53 -23.03 -39.01
C GLN A 428 15.25 -24.54 -39.04
N LEU A 429 16.25 -25.37 -39.37
CA LEU A 429 16.13 -26.83 -39.32
C LEU A 429 16.00 -27.34 -37.89
N GLU A 430 16.76 -26.78 -36.95
CA GLU A 430 16.61 -27.08 -35.53
C GLU A 430 15.20 -26.69 -35.03
N GLU A 431 14.67 -25.53 -35.44
CA GLU A 431 13.31 -25.13 -35.11
C GLU A 431 12.26 -26.08 -35.70
N ALA A 432 12.47 -26.56 -36.93
CA ALA A 432 11.61 -27.56 -37.56
C ALA A 432 11.67 -28.91 -36.82
N GLN A 433 12.83 -29.33 -36.30
CA GLN A 433 12.99 -30.54 -35.48
C GLN A 433 12.24 -30.41 -34.14
N VAL A 434 12.30 -29.25 -33.48
CA VAL A 434 11.56 -28.99 -32.24
C VAL A 434 10.05 -29.14 -32.46
N ARG A 435 9.53 -28.51 -33.52
CA ARG A 435 8.11 -28.60 -33.88
C ARG A 435 7.70 -30.03 -34.18
N LEU A 436 8.52 -30.77 -34.95
CA LEU A 436 8.29 -32.19 -35.20
C LEU A 436 8.23 -33.00 -33.90
N GLN A 437 9.12 -32.75 -32.94
CA GLN A 437 9.09 -33.44 -31.65
C GLN A 437 7.81 -33.13 -30.86
N CYS A 438 7.33 -31.88 -30.89
CA CYS A 438 6.04 -31.52 -30.32
C CYS A 438 4.88 -32.23 -31.02
N ASP A 439 4.90 -32.31 -32.35
CA ASP A 439 3.90 -33.00 -33.15
C ASP A 439 3.89 -34.51 -32.85
N ILE A 440 5.06 -35.13 -32.69
CA ILE A 440 5.22 -36.53 -32.25
C ILE A 440 4.64 -36.73 -30.84
N ASN A 441 4.96 -35.84 -29.90
CA ASN A 441 4.48 -35.94 -28.53
C ASN A 441 2.96 -35.66 -28.41
N ALA A 442 2.38 -34.93 -29.38
CA ALA A 442 0.95 -34.68 -29.47
C ALA A 442 0.16 -35.87 -30.06
N LEU A 443 0.83 -36.87 -30.63
CA LEU A 443 0.19 -38.11 -31.07
C LEU A 443 -0.18 -38.95 -29.84
N GLY A 444 -1.47 -38.99 -29.50
CA GLY A 444 -2.02 -39.90 -28.50
C GLY A 444 -2.11 -41.35 -28.98
N SER A 445 -2.41 -42.27 -28.06
CA SER A 445 -2.61 -43.71 -28.34
C SER A 445 -3.66 -44.00 -29.43
N HIS A 446 -4.61 -43.08 -29.64
CA HIS A 446 -5.70 -43.19 -30.63
C HIS A 446 -5.52 -42.30 -31.87
N SER A 447 -4.29 -41.85 -32.17
CA SER A 447 -4.01 -41.03 -33.35
C SER A 447 -4.31 -41.78 -34.65
N THR A 448 -5.05 -41.13 -35.56
CA THR A 448 -5.43 -41.71 -36.87
C THR A 448 -4.22 -41.98 -37.75
N ASP A 449 -4.32 -42.97 -38.65
CA ASP A 449 -3.24 -43.28 -39.61
C ASP A 449 -2.86 -42.06 -40.46
N LEU A 450 -3.83 -41.23 -40.82
CA LEU A 450 -3.60 -39.98 -41.55
C LEU A 450 -2.72 -38.98 -40.76
N GLN A 451 -2.88 -38.90 -39.43
CA GLN A 451 -2.05 -38.05 -38.58
C GLN A 451 -0.63 -38.61 -38.44
N ARG A 452 -0.49 -39.93 -38.27
CA ARG A 452 0.81 -40.61 -38.20
C ARG A 452 1.60 -40.46 -39.50
N THR A 453 0.93 -40.61 -40.66
CA THR A 453 1.56 -40.42 -41.98
C THR A 453 2.04 -38.99 -42.18
N LYS A 454 1.31 -37.97 -41.70
CA LYS A 454 1.75 -36.57 -41.79
C LYS A 454 3.02 -36.30 -40.97
N VAL A 455 3.08 -36.80 -39.75
CA VAL A 455 4.27 -36.66 -38.89
C VAL A 455 5.47 -37.39 -39.49
N GLN A 456 5.28 -38.62 -39.99
CA GLN A 456 6.33 -39.40 -40.66
C GLN A 456 6.85 -38.72 -41.94
N ALA A 457 5.96 -38.11 -42.73
CA ALA A 457 6.34 -37.39 -43.94
C ALA A 457 7.14 -36.11 -43.62
N GLN A 458 6.82 -35.45 -42.51
CA GLN A 458 7.55 -34.28 -42.02
C GLN A 458 8.93 -34.69 -41.46
N GLU A 459 9.03 -35.82 -40.75
CA GLU A 459 10.29 -36.40 -40.28
C GLU A 459 11.23 -36.69 -41.44
N ASN A 460 10.77 -37.42 -42.46
CA ASN A 460 11.56 -37.72 -43.65
C ASN A 460 12.01 -36.47 -44.41
N ARG A 461 11.18 -35.42 -44.42
CA ARG A 461 11.51 -34.14 -45.06
C ARG A 461 12.60 -33.40 -44.29
N ILE A 462 12.52 -33.37 -42.96
CA ILE A 462 13.51 -32.72 -42.10
C ILE A 462 14.84 -33.49 -42.17
N GLN A 463 14.80 -34.82 -42.13
CA GLN A 463 15.98 -35.69 -42.22
C GLN A 463 16.82 -35.42 -43.48
N ARG A 464 16.18 -35.35 -44.66
CA ARG A 464 16.87 -35.02 -45.91
C ARG A 464 17.50 -33.63 -45.90
N LYS A 465 16.85 -32.67 -45.24
CA LYS A 465 17.38 -31.31 -45.12
C LYS A 465 18.56 -31.22 -44.15
N ILE A 466 18.57 -32.04 -43.10
CA ILE A 466 19.72 -32.20 -42.19
C ILE A 466 20.90 -32.78 -42.96
N GLU A 467 20.69 -33.85 -43.74
CA GLU A 467 21.74 -34.48 -44.55
C GLU A 467 22.34 -33.50 -45.57
N ALA A 468 21.50 -32.72 -46.25
CA ALA A 468 21.95 -31.67 -47.17
C ALA A 468 22.72 -30.55 -46.46
N TRP A 469 22.31 -30.16 -45.24
CA TRP A 469 22.96 -29.12 -44.45
C TRP A 469 24.33 -29.56 -43.90
N ILE A 470 24.46 -30.82 -43.47
CA ILE A 470 25.71 -31.40 -42.95
C ILE A 470 26.83 -31.38 -44.00
N GLU A 471 26.51 -31.62 -45.27
CA GLU A 471 27.53 -31.60 -46.33
C GLU A 471 28.13 -30.22 -46.58
N VAL A 472 27.40 -29.14 -46.29
CA VAL A 472 27.87 -27.76 -46.49
C VAL A 472 28.68 -27.24 -45.29
N GLN A 473 28.60 -27.90 -44.11
CA GLN A 473 29.17 -27.43 -42.83
C GLN A 473 30.72 -27.49 -42.73
N LYS A 474 31.44 -28.00 -43.74
CA LYS A 474 32.84 -28.45 -43.57
C LYS A 474 33.94 -27.36 -43.50
N ASN A 475 33.65 -26.05 -43.53
CA ASN A 475 34.68 -25.02 -43.29
C ASN A 475 34.14 -23.75 -42.58
N THR A 476 34.82 -23.33 -41.50
CA THR A 476 34.73 -22.04 -40.76
C THR A 476 33.33 -21.52 -40.41
N VAL A 477 32.74 -22.02 -39.30
CA VAL A 477 31.33 -21.73 -38.90
C VAL A 477 31.18 -21.38 -37.40
N VAL A 478 32.17 -21.66 -36.54
CA VAL A 478 31.95 -21.65 -35.07
C VAL A 478 31.79 -20.23 -34.48
N ASP A 479 32.50 -19.23 -34.99
CA ASP A 479 32.38 -17.84 -34.51
C ASP A 479 31.05 -17.19 -34.95
N ASP A 480 30.65 -17.41 -36.21
CA ASP A 480 29.37 -16.96 -36.74
C ASP A 480 28.19 -17.70 -36.08
N GLU A 481 28.34 -18.99 -35.77
CA GLU A 481 27.34 -19.75 -35.01
C GLU A 481 27.19 -19.15 -33.61
N TRP A 482 28.29 -18.80 -32.93
CA TRP A 482 28.22 -18.17 -31.63
C TRP A 482 27.45 -16.83 -31.68
N ARG A 483 27.74 -15.95 -32.65
CA ARG A 483 27.04 -14.68 -32.82
C ARG A 483 25.56 -14.87 -33.11
N LEU A 484 25.21 -15.84 -33.95
CA LEU A 484 23.83 -16.16 -34.28
C LEU A 484 23.07 -16.78 -33.10
N ARG A 485 23.71 -17.60 -32.28
CA ARG A 485 23.10 -18.16 -31.05
C ARG A 485 22.79 -17.07 -30.02
N ILE A 486 23.66 -16.06 -29.90
CA ILE A 486 23.38 -14.87 -29.08
C ILE A 486 22.16 -14.11 -29.63
N ALA A 487 22.10 -13.87 -30.94
CA ALA A 487 20.95 -13.21 -31.57
C ALA A 487 19.65 -14.01 -31.34
N GLN A 488 19.67 -15.33 -31.57
CA GLN A 488 18.52 -16.20 -31.32
C GLN A 488 18.05 -16.21 -29.86
N ALA A 489 18.99 -16.16 -28.90
CA ALA A 489 18.65 -16.08 -27.49
C ALA A 489 17.86 -14.80 -27.20
N ASN A 490 18.31 -13.68 -27.76
CA ASN A 490 17.64 -12.39 -27.64
C ASN A 490 16.27 -12.37 -28.33
N ASP A 491 16.17 -12.88 -29.56
CA ASP A 491 14.89 -12.98 -30.30
C ASP A 491 13.88 -13.87 -29.57
N THR A 492 14.36 -14.99 -29.00
CA THR A 492 13.50 -15.91 -28.24
C THR A 492 13.03 -15.26 -26.93
N LEU A 493 13.87 -14.48 -26.26
CA LEU A 493 13.45 -13.69 -25.10
C LEU A 493 12.45 -12.59 -25.48
N ALA A 494 12.62 -11.94 -26.63
CA ALA A 494 11.66 -10.96 -27.13
C ALA A 494 10.29 -11.59 -27.38
N ALA A 495 10.23 -12.73 -28.09
CA ALA A 495 9.01 -13.48 -28.30
C ALA A 495 8.35 -13.93 -26.98
N LEU A 496 9.15 -14.42 -26.03
CA LEU A 496 8.67 -14.82 -24.71
C LEU A 496 8.02 -13.64 -23.97
N ARG A 497 8.63 -12.45 -24.01
CA ARG A 497 8.09 -11.22 -23.40
C ARG A 497 6.77 -10.81 -24.03
N GLU A 498 6.67 -10.84 -25.35
CA GLU A 498 5.42 -10.55 -26.07
C GLU A 498 4.29 -11.50 -25.67
N HIS A 499 4.56 -12.82 -25.62
CA HIS A 499 3.57 -13.80 -25.20
C HIS A 499 3.17 -13.63 -23.72
N LEU A 500 4.12 -13.26 -22.85
CA LEU A 500 3.84 -12.92 -21.46
C LEU A 500 2.94 -11.68 -21.35
N LEU A 501 3.16 -10.63 -22.15
CA LEU A 501 2.28 -9.45 -22.22
C LEU A 501 0.90 -9.78 -22.78
N LEU A 502 0.81 -10.68 -23.75
CA LEU A 502 -0.48 -11.12 -24.27
C LEU A 502 -1.26 -11.90 -23.21
N LYS A 503 -0.61 -12.78 -22.45
CA LYS A 503 -1.23 -13.51 -21.32
C LYS A 503 -1.75 -12.54 -20.25
N SER A 504 -0.94 -11.56 -19.93
CA SER A 504 -1.21 -10.45 -19.01
C SER A 504 -2.49 -9.69 -19.41
N TYR A 505 -2.54 -9.25 -20.68
CA TYR A 505 -3.71 -8.63 -21.28
C TYR A 505 -4.98 -9.49 -21.21
N LEU A 506 -4.90 -10.75 -21.63
CA LEU A 506 -6.04 -11.67 -21.62
C LEU A 506 -6.60 -11.89 -20.21
N THR A 507 -5.72 -11.92 -19.21
CA THR A 507 -6.09 -12.05 -17.80
C THR A 507 -6.89 -10.83 -17.33
N ALA A 508 -6.40 -9.61 -17.61
CA ALA A 508 -7.09 -8.37 -17.25
C ALA A 508 -8.43 -8.22 -17.99
N TRP A 509 -8.49 -8.62 -19.27
CA TRP A 509 -9.71 -8.61 -20.05
C TRP A 509 -10.77 -9.57 -19.48
N ARG A 510 -10.36 -10.80 -19.13
CA ARG A 510 -11.24 -11.80 -18.50
C ARG A 510 -11.85 -11.29 -17.20
N GLN A 511 -11.06 -10.65 -16.35
CA GLN A 511 -11.54 -10.06 -15.08
C GLN A 511 -12.60 -8.96 -15.32
N ARG A 512 -12.49 -8.21 -16.42
CA ARG A 512 -13.39 -7.09 -16.72
C ARG A 512 -14.68 -7.49 -17.42
N PHE A 513 -14.63 -8.45 -18.34
CA PHE A 513 -15.72 -8.68 -19.29
C PHE A 513 -16.37 -10.07 -19.21
N SER A 514 -15.69 -11.08 -18.66
CA SER A 514 -16.21 -12.45 -18.66
C SER A 514 -17.21 -12.65 -17.52
N ARG A 515 -18.52 -12.59 -17.83
CA ARG A 515 -19.62 -13.04 -16.96
C ARG A 515 -20.46 -14.09 -17.68
N GLY A 516 -20.33 -15.36 -17.27
CA GLY A 516 -21.18 -16.48 -17.75
C GLY A 516 -20.44 -17.64 -18.42
N GLN A 517 -21.11 -18.80 -18.48
CA GLN A 517 -20.51 -20.11 -18.80
C GLN A 517 -20.14 -20.29 -20.30
N ARG A 518 -20.79 -19.56 -21.21
CA ARG A 518 -20.64 -19.68 -22.67
C ARG A 518 -19.43 -18.93 -23.25
N TYR A 519 -18.99 -17.85 -22.56
CA TYR A 519 -17.80 -17.08 -22.93
C TYR A 519 -16.50 -17.80 -22.52
N GLY A 520 -16.55 -18.67 -21.50
CA GLY A 520 -15.35 -19.33 -20.95
C GLY A 520 -14.66 -20.35 -21.86
N THR A 521 -15.34 -21.03 -22.79
CA THR A 521 -14.73 -22.12 -23.59
C THR A 521 -13.85 -21.64 -24.74
N LYS A 522 -14.24 -20.58 -25.46
CA LYS A 522 -13.40 -19.96 -26.51
C LYS A 522 -12.21 -19.21 -25.91
N GLU A 523 -12.45 -18.47 -24.84
CA GLU A 523 -11.40 -17.76 -24.09
C GLU A 523 -10.35 -18.72 -23.50
N ASN A 524 -10.78 -19.84 -22.89
CA ASN A 524 -9.85 -20.84 -22.38
C ASN A 524 -8.98 -21.42 -23.51
N THR A 525 -9.52 -21.61 -24.70
CA THR A 525 -8.75 -22.10 -25.85
C THR A 525 -7.65 -21.11 -26.25
N LEU A 526 -7.97 -19.81 -26.28
CA LEU A 526 -7.00 -18.74 -26.56
C LEU A 526 -5.92 -18.67 -25.47
N PHE A 527 -6.31 -18.75 -24.19
CA PHE A 527 -5.39 -18.76 -23.06
C PHE A 527 -4.43 -19.95 -23.11
N HIS A 528 -4.94 -21.16 -23.39
CA HIS A 528 -4.12 -22.36 -23.56
C HIS A 528 -3.15 -22.26 -24.74
N ARG A 529 -3.54 -21.59 -25.85
CA ARG A 529 -2.61 -21.35 -26.97
C ARG A 529 -1.45 -20.44 -26.56
N VAL A 530 -1.74 -19.36 -25.84
CA VAL A 530 -0.69 -18.45 -25.35
C VAL A 530 0.23 -19.16 -24.34
N GLU A 531 -0.33 -19.94 -23.41
CA GLU A 531 0.45 -20.80 -22.50
C GLU A 531 1.38 -21.77 -23.25
N ALA A 532 0.88 -22.42 -24.31
CA ALA A 532 1.67 -23.34 -25.11
C ALA A 532 2.82 -22.63 -25.84
N LYS A 533 2.59 -21.42 -26.36
CA LYS A 533 3.66 -20.60 -26.96
C LYS A 533 4.72 -20.20 -25.94
N ILE A 534 4.31 -19.75 -24.75
CA ILE A 534 5.24 -19.44 -23.63
C ILE A 534 6.10 -20.67 -23.30
N ALA A 535 5.48 -21.84 -23.16
CA ALA A 535 6.20 -23.08 -22.87
C ALA A 535 7.20 -23.43 -23.99
N ALA A 536 6.84 -23.22 -25.25
CA ALA A 536 7.71 -23.45 -26.40
C ALA A 536 8.93 -22.49 -26.39
N ASP A 537 8.72 -21.20 -26.12
CA ASP A 537 9.81 -20.21 -26.05
C ASP A 537 10.77 -20.51 -24.89
N VAL A 538 10.25 -20.92 -23.73
CA VAL A 538 11.06 -21.34 -22.57
C VAL A 538 11.98 -22.48 -22.94
N VAL A 539 11.44 -23.54 -23.57
CA VAL A 539 12.24 -24.70 -24.01
C VAL A 539 13.26 -24.29 -25.07
N LYS A 540 12.87 -23.43 -26.02
CA LYS A 540 13.77 -22.91 -27.07
C LYS A 540 14.94 -22.15 -26.47
N TYR A 541 14.69 -21.22 -25.54
CA TYR A 541 15.72 -20.46 -24.87
C TYR A 541 16.67 -21.35 -24.05
N GLN A 542 16.13 -22.30 -23.28
CA GLN A 542 16.96 -23.22 -22.47
C GLN A 542 17.90 -24.07 -23.33
N ARG A 543 17.46 -24.49 -24.53
CA ARG A 543 18.31 -25.18 -25.50
C ARG A 543 19.42 -24.28 -26.03
N ILE A 544 19.08 -23.06 -26.46
CA ILE A 544 20.05 -22.08 -26.97
C ILE A 544 21.10 -21.76 -25.89
N TYR A 545 20.67 -21.55 -24.65
CA TYR A 545 21.56 -21.29 -23.51
C TYR A 545 22.53 -22.45 -23.24
N LYS A 546 22.06 -23.71 -23.35
CA LYS A 546 22.91 -24.90 -23.20
C LYS A 546 23.93 -25.02 -24.34
N ALA A 547 23.54 -24.69 -25.57
CA ALA A 547 24.43 -24.65 -26.72
C ALA A 547 25.50 -23.57 -26.56
N LEU A 548 25.10 -22.33 -26.23
CA LEU A 548 26.01 -21.22 -25.91
C LEU A 548 26.99 -21.57 -24.79
N SER A 549 26.49 -22.20 -23.71
CA SER A 549 27.34 -22.67 -22.60
C SER A 549 28.40 -23.66 -23.09
N SER A 550 28.03 -24.60 -23.94
CA SER A 550 28.96 -25.60 -24.49
C SER A 550 29.98 -24.98 -25.45
N MET A 551 29.57 -24.00 -26.26
CA MET A 551 30.44 -23.28 -27.20
C MET A 551 31.39 -22.32 -26.48
N SER A 552 30.92 -21.66 -25.42
CA SER A 552 31.71 -20.70 -24.62
C SER A 552 32.96 -21.33 -24.00
N VAL A 553 32.87 -22.59 -23.57
CA VAL A 553 34.02 -23.36 -23.07
C VAL A 553 35.06 -23.61 -24.16
N LYS A 554 34.61 -23.89 -25.39
CA LYS A 554 35.50 -24.14 -26.54
C LYS A 554 36.15 -22.87 -27.08
N LEU A 555 35.41 -21.77 -27.11
CA LEU A 555 35.86 -20.46 -27.62
C LEU A 555 36.54 -19.58 -26.55
N GLN A 556 36.53 -19.99 -25.28
CA GLN A 556 36.99 -19.21 -24.13
C GLN A 556 36.33 -17.81 -24.01
N ARG A 557 35.04 -17.70 -24.38
CA ARG A 557 34.27 -16.44 -24.31
C ARG A 557 33.10 -16.54 -23.35
N PHE A 558 33.17 -15.81 -22.23
CA PHE A 558 32.19 -15.88 -21.13
C PHE A 558 31.38 -14.57 -20.93
N GLU A 559 31.66 -13.55 -21.74
CA GLU A 559 31.13 -12.18 -21.62
C GLU A 559 29.59 -12.12 -21.63
N TRP A 560 28.95 -13.03 -22.36
CA TRP A 560 27.50 -13.11 -22.52
C TRP A 560 26.75 -13.61 -21.28
N GLN A 561 27.43 -14.27 -20.33
CA GLN A 561 26.80 -14.88 -19.14
C GLN A 561 26.32 -13.85 -18.12
N GLY A 562 26.78 -12.59 -18.22
CA GLY A 562 26.23 -11.47 -17.44
C GLY A 562 24.87 -10.98 -17.94
N ILE A 563 24.63 -11.11 -19.25
CA ILE A 563 23.46 -10.56 -19.97
C ILE A 563 22.38 -11.62 -20.16
N LEU A 564 22.76 -12.84 -20.53
CA LEU A 564 21.86 -13.98 -20.68
C LEU A 564 22.09 -14.92 -19.50
N ARG A 565 21.01 -15.27 -18.79
CA ARG A 565 21.06 -16.14 -17.59
C ARG A 565 20.30 -17.44 -17.82
N PRO A 566 20.56 -18.51 -17.03
CA PRO A 566 19.73 -19.71 -17.06
C PRO A 566 18.29 -19.35 -16.71
N LEU A 567 17.33 -19.68 -17.59
CA LEU A 567 15.92 -19.37 -17.39
C LEU A 567 15.25 -20.40 -16.49
N LYS A 568 14.89 -19.99 -15.27
CA LYS A 568 14.15 -20.80 -14.30
C LYS A 568 12.65 -20.54 -14.41
N ASN A 569 11.83 -21.43 -13.85
CA ASN A 569 10.37 -21.26 -13.84
C ASN A 569 9.94 -19.96 -13.13
N GLU A 570 10.67 -19.53 -12.10
CA GLU A 570 10.43 -18.26 -11.38
C GLU A 570 10.71 -17.01 -12.22
N ASP A 571 11.41 -17.13 -13.35
CA ASP A 571 11.72 -16.02 -14.24
C ASP A 571 10.64 -15.81 -15.32
N VAL A 572 9.78 -16.79 -15.55
CA VAL A 572 8.73 -16.78 -16.60
C VAL A 572 7.49 -16.04 -16.10
N ARG A 573 7.65 -14.74 -15.81
CA ARG A 573 6.60 -13.87 -15.26
C ARG A 573 6.47 -12.58 -16.07
N GLY A 574 5.23 -12.14 -16.31
CA GLY A 574 4.91 -10.92 -17.06
C GLY A 574 5.04 -9.63 -16.23
N LEU A 575 5.04 -8.48 -16.92
CA LEU A 575 5.16 -7.14 -16.32
C LEU A 575 3.98 -6.73 -15.44
N ASP A 576 2.86 -7.42 -15.45
CA ASP A 576 1.68 -7.06 -14.64
C ASP A 576 1.17 -8.19 -13.74
N GLN A 577 1.86 -9.35 -13.69
CA GLN A 577 1.34 -10.54 -13.03
C GLN A 577 1.05 -10.23 -11.55
N TYR A 578 -0.23 -10.05 -11.27
CA TYR A 578 -0.82 -9.93 -9.95
C TYR A 578 -0.68 -11.29 -9.28
N ASN A 579 0.43 -11.47 -8.56
CA ASN A 579 0.52 -12.58 -7.63
C ASN A 579 -0.31 -12.15 -6.41
N GLU A 580 -1.45 -12.79 -6.16
CA GLU A 580 -2.32 -12.49 -5.00
C GLU A 580 -1.57 -12.54 -3.66
N LEU A 581 -0.41 -13.19 -3.63
CA LEU A 581 0.47 -13.33 -2.47
C LEU A 581 1.49 -12.19 -2.29
N MET A 582 1.73 -11.32 -3.29
CA MET A 582 2.77 -10.29 -3.22
C MET A 582 2.22 -8.87 -3.44
N SER A 583 2.38 -8.01 -2.43
CA SER A 583 2.02 -6.59 -2.51
C SER A 583 2.92 -5.84 -3.49
N GLU A 584 2.39 -4.82 -4.18
CA GLU A 584 3.14 -3.99 -5.15
C GLU A 584 4.53 -3.55 -4.65
N GLY A 585 4.66 -3.09 -3.40
CA GLY A 585 5.98 -2.62 -2.94
C GLY A 585 6.97 -3.67 -2.45
N HIS A 586 6.66 -4.96 -2.56
CA HIS A 586 7.64 -6.05 -2.41
C HIS A 586 7.84 -6.82 -3.73
N ARG A 587 7.32 -6.26 -4.82
CA ARG A 587 7.39 -6.89 -6.13
C ARG A 587 8.81 -6.75 -6.67
N ASN A 588 9.32 -7.81 -7.30
CA ASN A 588 10.59 -7.80 -8.03
C ASN A 588 10.34 -8.20 -9.49
N LEU A 589 11.03 -7.53 -10.41
CA LEU A 589 11.01 -7.82 -11.84
C LEU A 589 11.87 -9.06 -12.14
N ALA A 590 11.34 -9.95 -12.97
CA ALA A 590 12.14 -11.06 -13.49
C ALA A 590 13.30 -10.51 -14.34
N TRP A 591 14.46 -11.18 -14.30
CA TRP A 591 15.67 -10.70 -14.98
C TRP A 591 15.48 -10.59 -16.50
N ILE A 592 14.56 -11.37 -17.08
CA ILE A 592 14.20 -11.27 -18.50
C ILE A 592 13.69 -9.88 -18.86
N TRP A 593 13.22 -9.06 -17.93
CA TRP A 593 12.81 -7.67 -18.18
C TRP A 593 13.94 -6.66 -17.93
N LYS A 594 15.13 -7.11 -17.53
CA LYS A 594 16.29 -6.27 -17.17
C LYS A 594 17.41 -6.33 -18.22
N THR A 595 17.20 -7.02 -19.35
CA THR A 595 18.25 -7.21 -20.37
C THR A 595 17.68 -7.09 -21.77
N ASN A 596 18.35 -6.34 -22.63
CA ASN A 596 18.12 -6.26 -24.07
C ASN A 596 16.64 -6.18 -24.51
N LEU A 597 15.98 -5.04 -24.23
CA LEU A 597 14.57 -4.77 -24.55
C LEU A 597 14.41 -4.15 -25.95
N GLN A 598 14.96 -4.80 -26.98
CA GLN A 598 14.96 -4.29 -28.36
C GLN A 598 13.62 -4.51 -29.05
N GLY A 599 13.17 -3.51 -29.82
CA GLY A 599 11.94 -3.59 -30.62
C GLY A 599 10.65 -3.69 -29.79
N GLY A 600 9.51 -3.47 -30.44
CA GLY A 600 8.21 -3.59 -29.78
C GLY A 600 7.08 -2.86 -30.48
N ASP A 601 5.89 -3.48 -30.48
CA ASP A 601 4.67 -2.78 -30.86
C ASP A 601 4.31 -1.67 -29.84
N LYS A 602 3.30 -0.86 -30.16
CA LYS A 602 2.84 0.20 -29.25
C LYS A 602 2.41 -0.34 -27.88
N GLY A 603 1.96 -1.60 -27.81
CA GLY A 603 1.55 -2.26 -26.57
C GLY A 603 2.73 -2.58 -25.64
N LEU A 604 3.85 -3.07 -26.20
CA LEU A 604 5.09 -3.28 -25.43
C LEU A 604 5.63 -1.96 -24.87
N GLN A 605 5.66 -0.90 -25.67
CA GLN A 605 6.10 0.43 -25.21
C GLN A 605 5.24 0.97 -24.04
N GLU A 606 3.93 0.78 -24.12
CA GLU A 606 3.03 1.16 -23.04
C GLU A 606 3.25 0.35 -21.76
N ALA A 607 3.45 -0.97 -21.89
CA ALA A 607 3.72 -1.85 -20.76
C ALA A 607 5.06 -1.52 -20.08
N LEU A 608 6.10 -1.24 -20.88
CA LEU A 608 7.41 -0.78 -20.39
C LEU A 608 7.31 0.54 -19.64
N ARG A 609 6.59 1.53 -20.20
CA ARG A 609 6.33 2.82 -19.54
C ARG A 609 5.66 2.63 -18.19
N MET A 610 4.57 1.85 -18.15
CA MET A 610 3.80 1.62 -16.92
C MET A 610 4.65 0.92 -15.86
N GLU A 611 5.42 -0.11 -16.23
CA GLU A 611 6.29 -0.77 -15.28
C GLU A 611 7.43 0.15 -14.84
N TRP A 612 8.04 0.94 -15.74
CA TRP A 612 9.07 1.91 -15.36
C TRP A 612 8.55 2.89 -14.31
N CYS A 613 7.35 3.43 -14.51
CA CYS A 613 6.70 4.31 -13.53
C CYS A 613 6.50 3.59 -12.18
N LYS A 614 6.03 2.33 -12.19
CA LYS A 614 5.81 1.53 -10.96
C LYS A 614 7.12 1.18 -10.27
N SER A 615 8.17 0.83 -11.00
CA SER A 615 9.51 0.56 -10.47
C SER A 615 10.10 1.81 -9.81
N ARG A 616 10.03 2.97 -10.49
CA ARG A 616 10.44 4.26 -9.92
C ARG A 616 9.68 4.56 -8.64
N ALA A 617 8.35 4.48 -8.67
CA ALA A 617 7.51 4.74 -7.50
C ALA A 617 7.84 3.81 -6.33
N ARG A 618 8.08 2.51 -6.57
CA ARG A 618 8.50 1.56 -5.52
C ARG A 618 9.83 1.95 -4.89
N ALA A 619 10.86 2.21 -5.71
CA ALA A 619 12.18 2.61 -5.24
C ALA A 619 12.10 3.92 -4.43
N GLN A 620 11.40 4.91 -4.97
CA GLN A 620 11.18 6.21 -4.32
C GLN A 620 10.43 6.07 -2.99
N GLN A 621 9.40 5.24 -2.92
CA GLN A 621 8.63 5.05 -1.68
C GLN A 621 9.43 4.39 -0.56
N TRP A 622 10.36 3.48 -0.89
CA TRP A 622 11.25 2.91 0.12
C TRP A 622 12.28 3.93 0.62
N GLN A 623 12.80 4.78 -0.27
CA GLN A 623 13.61 5.94 0.12
C GLN A 623 12.81 6.88 1.05
N GLU A 624 11.61 7.27 0.63
CA GLU A 624 10.74 8.14 1.42
C GLU A 624 10.38 7.53 2.78
N GLU A 625 10.18 6.22 2.86
CA GLU A 625 9.89 5.54 4.12
C GLU A 625 11.09 5.57 5.07
N CYS A 626 12.32 5.43 4.56
CA CYS A 626 13.51 5.64 5.39
C CYS A 626 13.52 7.06 5.97
N ASP A 627 13.30 8.08 5.14
CA ASP A 627 13.33 9.49 5.56
C ASP A 627 12.21 9.81 6.57
N LEU A 628 11.00 9.28 6.32
CA LEU A 628 9.86 9.42 7.24
C LEU A 628 10.15 8.76 8.58
N LEU A 629 10.67 7.53 8.60
CA LEU A 629 10.92 6.79 9.85
C LEU A 629 12.02 7.46 10.69
N ILE A 630 13.07 8.00 10.05
CA ILE A 630 14.13 8.76 10.72
C ILE A 630 13.53 10.01 11.38
N GLU A 631 12.74 10.78 10.63
CA GLU A 631 12.10 11.99 11.15
C GLU A 631 11.03 11.67 12.21
N GLU A 632 10.28 10.56 12.08
CA GLU A 632 9.32 10.08 13.07
C GLU A 632 10.02 9.71 14.39
N LEU A 633 11.16 9.02 14.34
CA LEU A 633 11.98 8.72 15.52
C LEU A 633 12.48 9.98 16.21
N ARG A 634 12.96 10.97 15.45
CA ARG A 634 13.36 12.28 15.99
C ARG A 634 12.19 12.97 16.70
N ARG A 635 11.00 13.00 16.08
CA ARG A 635 9.79 13.59 16.68
C ARG A 635 9.36 12.89 17.96
N VAL A 636 9.48 11.56 18.02
CA VAL A 636 9.21 10.78 19.24
C VAL A 636 10.10 11.25 20.39
N GLN A 637 11.42 11.33 20.17
CA GLN A 637 12.36 11.78 21.19
C GLN A 637 12.05 13.21 21.65
N VAL A 638 11.91 14.17 20.72
CA VAL A 638 11.58 15.56 21.08
C VAL A 638 10.27 15.66 21.86
N THR A 639 9.25 14.91 21.47
CA THR A 639 7.96 14.90 22.18
C THR A 639 8.12 14.35 23.60
N PHE A 640 8.87 13.27 23.80
CA PHE A 640 9.11 12.69 25.12
C PHE A 640 9.89 13.66 26.02
N ALA A 641 10.94 14.31 25.50
CA ALA A 641 11.68 15.34 26.22
C ALA A 641 10.77 16.52 26.61
N CYS A 642 9.95 17.00 25.68
CA CYS A 642 9.00 18.09 25.93
C CYS A 642 8.00 17.72 27.03
N TYR A 643 7.42 16.52 27.00
CA TYR A 643 6.50 16.07 28.05
C TYR A 643 7.19 15.89 29.40
N ALA A 644 8.43 15.40 29.44
CA ALA A 644 9.21 15.34 30.67
C ALA A 644 9.38 16.75 31.27
N GLU A 645 9.76 17.74 30.47
CA GLU A 645 9.93 19.14 30.90
C GLU A 645 8.62 19.76 31.38
N GLN A 646 7.50 19.54 30.67
CA GLN A 646 6.18 20.03 31.08
C GLN A 646 5.80 19.48 32.47
N TRP A 647 6.05 18.20 32.72
CA TRP A 647 5.78 17.59 34.03
C TRP A 647 6.73 18.08 35.13
N THR A 648 8.00 18.35 34.82
CA THR A 648 8.94 18.97 35.76
C THR A 648 8.45 20.36 36.18
N LYS A 649 8.06 21.21 35.23
CA LYS A 649 7.49 22.54 35.52
C LYS A 649 6.26 22.43 36.42
N ARG A 650 5.33 21.51 36.12
CA ARG A 650 4.15 21.25 36.97
C ARG A 650 4.51 20.85 38.41
N ALA A 651 5.62 20.15 38.61
CA ALA A 651 6.12 19.78 39.93
C ALA A 651 6.68 20.99 40.70
N GLU A 652 7.43 21.85 40.02
CA GLU A 652 8.02 23.08 40.58
C GLU A 652 6.94 24.04 41.09
N PHE A 653 5.90 24.27 40.27
CA PHE A 653 4.81 25.18 40.62
C PHE A 653 3.81 24.61 41.64
N SER A 654 3.80 23.30 41.88
CA SER A 654 2.86 22.67 42.81
C SER A 654 3.32 22.79 44.26
N SER A 655 2.51 23.41 45.13
CA SER A 655 2.75 23.49 46.58
C SER A 655 2.34 22.23 47.36
N LEU A 656 1.46 21.40 46.78
CA LEU A 656 0.97 20.17 47.43
C LEU A 656 2.00 19.03 47.29
N PRO A 657 2.46 18.41 48.40
CA PRO A 657 3.50 17.37 48.34
C PRO A 657 3.12 16.18 47.45
N GLY A 658 1.87 15.69 47.54
CA GLY A 658 1.40 14.56 46.75
C GLY A 658 1.31 14.86 45.25
N ALA A 659 0.84 16.06 44.89
CA ALA A 659 0.76 16.48 43.49
C ALA A 659 2.16 16.70 42.91
N ARG A 660 3.06 17.35 43.66
CA ARG A 660 4.47 17.51 43.29
C ARG A 660 5.17 16.16 43.06
N ALA A 661 5.01 15.22 44.00
CA ALA A 661 5.58 13.88 43.87
C ALA A 661 5.03 13.12 42.64
N TYR A 662 3.73 13.24 42.37
CA TYR A 662 3.13 12.64 41.18
C TYR A 662 3.68 13.25 39.89
N ALA A 663 3.81 14.57 39.82
CA ALA A 663 4.36 15.26 38.66
C ALA A 663 5.83 14.87 38.40
N PHE A 664 6.68 14.80 39.43
CA PHE A 664 8.04 14.29 39.28
C PHE A 664 8.07 12.83 38.80
N ARG A 665 7.17 11.98 39.28
CA ARG A 665 7.04 10.60 38.78
C ARG A 665 6.67 10.56 37.29
N GLN A 666 5.78 11.45 36.83
CA GLN A 666 5.44 11.53 35.40
C GLN A 666 6.61 12.07 34.58
N ALA A 667 7.34 13.07 35.08
CA ALA A 667 8.56 13.57 34.43
C ALA A 667 9.59 12.44 34.26
N ALA A 668 9.87 11.69 35.33
CA ALA A 668 10.77 10.54 35.30
C ALA A 668 10.35 9.48 34.27
N LEU A 669 9.05 9.14 34.21
CA LEU A 669 8.51 8.20 33.23
C LEU A 669 8.78 8.66 31.78
N TRP A 670 8.54 9.94 31.46
CA TRP A 670 8.82 10.45 30.13
C TRP A 670 10.32 10.52 29.81
N SER A 671 11.17 10.84 30.80
CA SER A 671 12.63 10.78 30.66
C SER A 671 13.14 9.36 30.43
N GLU A 672 12.55 8.35 31.10
CA GLU A 672 12.87 6.93 30.86
C GLU A 672 12.48 6.51 29.44
N LEU A 673 11.28 6.89 28.98
CA LEU A 673 10.85 6.65 27.60
C LEU A 673 11.75 7.35 26.57
N HIS A 674 12.22 8.56 26.88
CA HIS A 674 13.20 9.27 26.04
C HIS A 674 14.52 8.50 25.95
N ALA A 675 15.12 8.17 27.10
CA ALA A 675 16.40 7.46 27.16
C ALA A 675 16.34 6.09 26.47
N ASP A 676 15.23 5.37 26.64
CA ASP A 676 14.98 4.11 25.95
C ASP A 676 14.87 4.29 24.42
N ALA A 677 14.15 5.31 23.96
CA ALA A 677 14.05 5.64 22.54
C ALA A 677 15.39 6.05 21.93
N GLU A 678 16.19 6.84 22.66
CA GLU A 678 17.54 7.26 22.27
C GLU A 678 18.50 6.06 22.18
N ALA A 679 18.49 5.16 23.16
CA ALA A 679 19.32 3.96 23.15
C ALA A 679 18.98 3.04 21.96
N LYS A 680 17.69 2.83 21.69
CA LYS A 680 17.23 2.07 20.52
C LYS A 680 17.61 2.73 19.21
N TRP A 681 17.59 4.05 19.15
CA TRP A 681 17.99 4.80 17.97
C TRP A 681 19.50 4.67 17.70
N LEU A 682 20.32 4.81 18.74
CA LEU A 682 21.77 4.67 18.65
C LEU A 682 22.20 3.27 18.19
N ASP A 683 21.51 2.22 18.66
CA ASP A 683 21.71 0.84 18.18
C ASP A 683 21.47 0.73 16.67
N VAL A 684 20.36 1.28 16.18
CA VAL A 684 20.02 1.28 14.75
C VAL A 684 21.06 2.04 13.94
N GLN A 685 21.44 3.25 14.37
CA GLN A 685 22.46 4.06 13.70
C GLN A 685 23.80 3.34 13.59
N THR A 686 24.21 2.63 14.65
CA THR A 686 25.44 1.84 14.66
C THR A 686 25.32 0.62 13.75
N SER A 687 24.19 -0.09 13.79
CA SER A 687 23.97 -1.30 12.99
C SER A 687 23.87 -1.05 11.49
N LEU A 688 23.38 0.13 11.10
CA LEU A 688 23.19 0.55 9.71
C LEU A 688 24.28 1.50 9.20
N ASP A 689 25.32 1.75 10.02
CA ASP A 689 26.43 2.66 9.73
C ASP A 689 25.98 4.06 9.24
N LEU A 690 24.84 4.56 9.72
CA LEU A 690 24.26 5.83 9.27
C LEU A 690 25.16 7.05 9.55
N ASN A 691 26.16 6.88 10.43
CA ASN A 691 27.12 7.92 10.81
C ASN A 691 28.41 7.90 9.97
N SER A 692 28.65 6.91 9.10
CA SER A 692 29.80 6.96 8.21
C SER A 692 29.52 7.84 6.99
N SER A 693 30.53 8.59 6.57
CA SER A 693 30.47 9.39 5.34
C SER A 693 30.21 8.54 4.08
N LYS A 694 30.26 7.20 4.16
CA LYS A 694 29.92 6.28 3.06
C LYS A 694 28.41 6.19 2.80
N HIS A 695 27.57 6.49 3.79
CA HIS A 695 26.12 6.64 3.60
C HIS A 695 25.67 8.09 3.45
N SER A 696 26.61 9.06 3.44
CA SER A 696 26.34 10.41 2.95
C SER A 696 26.07 10.48 1.44
N VAL A 697 26.15 9.33 0.75
CA VAL A 697 25.61 9.13 -0.59
C VAL A 697 24.08 9.07 -0.51
N ALA A 698 23.55 10.28 -0.41
CA ALA A 698 22.49 10.79 -1.25
C ALA A 698 21.04 10.58 -0.77
N THR A 699 20.52 11.69 -0.27
CA THR A 699 19.26 12.31 -0.70
C THR A 699 19.16 12.48 -2.23
N THR A 700 19.69 11.55 -3.03
CA THR A 700 19.41 11.50 -4.46
C THR A 700 17.95 11.16 -4.56
N ASP A 701 17.15 12.22 -4.68
CA ASP A 701 16.15 12.26 -5.71
C ASP A 701 16.61 11.33 -6.84
N LEU A 702 15.93 10.19 -7.01
CA LEU A 702 16.27 9.21 -8.05
C LEU A 702 16.35 9.89 -9.43
N ASP A 703 15.71 11.06 -9.56
CA ASP A 703 15.72 11.90 -10.74
C ASP A 703 17.01 12.75 -10.92
N ASN A 704 17.83 12.96 -9.87
CA ASN A 704 19.10 13.71 -9.92
C ASN A 704 20.35 12.85 -10.17
N HIS A 705 20.23 11.52 -10.16
CA HIS A 705 21.39 10.63 -10.30
C HIS A 705 22.06 10.67 -11.70
N ILE A 706 21.48 11.38 -12.68
CA ILE A 706 21.88 11.34 -14.10
C ILE A 706 22.49 12.66 -14.63
N ILE A 707 22.47 13.76 -13.86
CA ILE A 707 23.02 15.03 -14.36
C ILE A 707 24.56 15.10 -14.21
N ASN A 708 25.17 14.34 -13.29
CA ASN A 708 26.59 14.49 -12.95
C ASN A 708 27.57 13.61 -13.76
N GLU A 709 27.11 12.78 -14.70
CA GLU A 709 28.01 11.96 -15.54
C GLU A 709 28.27 12.54 -16.95
N VAL A 710 27.67 13.68 -17.30
CA VAL A 710 27.84 14.30 -18.64
C VAL A 710 28.95 15.39 -18.66
N ASP A 711 29.51 15.78 -17.51
CA ASP A 711 30.56 16.80 -17.43
C ASP A 711 31.97 16.23 -17.13
N SER A 712 32.18 14.92 -17.28
CA SER A 712 33.51 14.29 -17.08
C SER A 712 33.95 13.33 -18.19
N VAL A 713 33.73 13.70 -19.46
CA VAL A 713 34.47 13.15 -20.62
C VAL A 713 34.93 14.26 -21.53
#